data_AF-A0AAJ5D2J0-F1
#
_entry.id   AF-A0AAJ5D2J0-F1
#
_cell.length_a   1.000
_cell.length_b   1.000
_cell.length_c   1.000
_cell.angle_alpha   90.00
_cell.angle_beta   90.00
_cell.angle_gamma   90.00
#
_symmetry.space_group_name_H-M   'P 1'
#
loop_
_entity.id
_entity.type
_entity.pdbx_description
1 polymer ?
#
loop_
_entity_poly.entity_id
_entity_poly.type
_entity_poly.pdbx_seq_one_letter_code
_entity_poly.pdbx_strand_id
1 'polypeptide(L)'
;MKTQNTKPRIAIVGAGPAGLITAILLKKKGLDATIYERSDSIAKLPQAHVVNTRTCEILRELGLFETMEAAASREDRMLCVTWSSSFAGTRFGRLLIEGNAEQKAYRRSASPVRTLNMGQNVFCGILLEHLLALGGDVRFGHDVLDAGMENGKGVLSISDAGGQTRREVFDYVLACDGASSKVRKALDIEMIGPPSIARFATCYFKGDLNRYLGGHTGPVHFVANDDVPGFLISFDLDQSWALMCAMPPDATREDFTGEVMLELARRAVGDPQAALELVSVGSWNMSAQVASAFRKGPFFLIGDAAHRFPPTGGLGLNTGVQDAHNLAWKLAMVASGRAAPELLDTYEVERAPVAARNRTHSVENFQKLMEVQQVAGAAFIAPADHRVVQRPVAPERDYGVSGTGADAAAKRARIQASIDRQRPHWDALNIELGFSYAEDDSECAIPDYDYVPVIRRGARLGHAWIGAGGTRRSTLDFYSRDTFSLLLFGGVAAGQVNLDALKGAGIDVVQVDVPEALADANGFRWGDAALVRPDGHVLWCGQVAGVAQGDEIFAAVNELAAGRVFREASRARKTDEMENSMKSEGMVSKDEGGVRPKKLAHVVLRSDERFEAMCEWYRDMLSAQVAHKDAMTCFMTFDSEHHRLAVVRVPGMVDRPSGTVGLEHVAFTFGTLADLLETYARLKPKGVVPILTINHGPTVSLYYEDPDRNRVELQVDNQETIEEFLAFVKSGAMDANPIGQRFDADEMLAKLRAGVPAADLQAYPVPPSPVDPSVMEILYRN
;
A
#
# COMPACT_ATOMS: atom_id res chain seq x y z
N MET A 1 -44.79 17.47 6.02
CA MET A 1 -44.93 16.89 4.66
C MET A 1 -44.21 15.55 4.68
N LYS A 2 -44.93 14.42 4.59
CA LYS A 2 -44.30 13.10 4.37
C LYS A 2 -43.78 13.10 2.94
N THR A 3 -42.46 13.18 2.75
CA THR A 3 -41.83 13.02 1.44
C THR A 3 -42.21 11.64 0.90
N GLN A 4 -42.78 11.59 -0.30
CA GLN A 4 -42.98 10.33 -1.01
C GLN A 4 -41.63 9.64 -1.13
N ASN A 5 -41.53 8.43 -0.56
CA ASN A 5 -40.32 7.62 -0.51
C ASN A 5 -40.00 7.07 -1.92
N THR A 6 -39.53 7.95 -2.81
CA THR A 6 -39.05 7.56 -4.14
C THR A 6 -37.68 6.91 -3.97
N LYS A 7 -37.51 5.68 -4.45
CA LYS A 7 -36.21 5.01 -4.43
C LYS A 7 -35.18 5.88 -5.17
N PRO A 8 -33.94 6.01 -4.66
CA PRO A 8 -32.92 6.83 -5.30
C PRO A 8 -32.57 6.26 -6.68
N ARG A 9 -32.33 7.14 -7.66
CA ARG A 9 -31.76 6.77 -8.96
C ARG A 9 -30.25 6.66 -8.81
N ILE A 10 -29.71 5.47 -9.06
CA ILE A 10 -28.28 5.17 -8.90
C ILE A 10 -27.69 4.78 -10.26
N ALA A 11 -26.61 5.44 -10.65
CA ALA A 11 -25.78 5.02 -11.78
C ALA A 11 -24.49 4.36 -11.28
N ILE A 12 -24.08 3.28 -11.94
CA ILE A 12 -22.76 2.68 -11.81
C ILE A 12 -22.06 2.86 -13.15
N VAL A 13 -20.85 3.40 -13.16
CA VAL A 13 -20.08 3.61 -14.39
C VAL A 13 -18.98 2.56 -14.48
N GLY A 14 -19.10 1.61 -15.42
CA GLY A 14 -18.17 0.50 -15.63
C GLY A 14 -18.68 -0.85 -15.12
N ALA A 15 -18.56 -1.90 -15.94
CA ALA A 15 -18.94 -3.29 -15.63
C ALA A 15 -17.73 -4.18 -15.33
N GLY A 16 -16.68 -3.62 -14.73
CA GLY A 16 -15.57 -4.39 -14.16
C GLY A 16 -15.93 -5.08 -12.83
N PRO A 17 -14.97 -5.72 -12.14
CA PRO A 17 -15.19 -6.40 -10.86
C PRO A 17 -15.92 -5.54 -9.83
N ALA A 18 -15.44 -4.30 -9.62
CA ALA A 18 -16.03 -3.34 -8.69
C ALA A 18 -17.48 -2.95 -9.07
N GLY A 19 -17.77 -2.73 -10.36
CA GLY A 19 -19.10 -2.32 -10.80
C GLY A 19 -20.14 -3.44 -10.66
N LEU A 20 -19.79 -4.65 -11.11
CA LEU A 20 -20.68 -5.81 -11.04
C LEU A 20 -21.01 -6.19 -9.59
N ILE A 21 -20.00 -6.26 -8.73
CA ILE A 21 -20.22 -6.61 -7.31
C ILE A 21 -21.01 -5.52 -6.58
N THR A 22 -20.77 -4.23 -6.88
CA THR A 22 -21.54 -3.11 -6.34
C THR A 22 -23.01 -3.25 -6.71
N ALA A 23 -23.33 -3.53 -7.98
CA ALA A 23 -24.70 -3.72 -8.43
C ALA A 23 -25.39 -4.90 -7.74
N ILE A 24 -24.71 -6.04 -7.59
CA ILE A 24 -25.25 -7.21 -6.87
C ILE A 24 -25.56 -6.87 -5.42
N LEU A 25 -24.61 -6.23 -4.71
CA LEU A 25 -24.76 -5.85 -3.31
C LEU A 25 -25.93 -4.87 -3.11
N LEU A 26 -26.05 -3.86 -3.98
CA LEU A 26 -27.18 -2.91 -3.96
C LEU A 26 -28.51 -3.62 -4.25
N LYS A 27 -28.55 -4.50 -5.25
CA LYS A 27 -29.76 -5.25 -5.61
C LYS A 27 -30.24 -6.14 -4.47
N LYS A 28 -29.33 -6.85 -3.80
CA LYS A 28 -29.61 -7.64 -2.59
C LYS A 28 -30.14 -6.78 -1.43
N LYS A 29 -29.78 -5.50 -1.40
CA LYS A 29 -30.27 -4.50 -0.44
C LYS A 29 -31.56 -3.78 -0.89
N GLY A 30 -32.16 -4.19 -2.01
CA GLY A 30 -33.40 -3.61 -2.55
C GLY A 30 -33.24 -2.30 -3.31
N LEU A 31 -32.00 -1.91 -3.62
CA LEU A 31 -31.66 -0.73 -4.42
C LEU A 31 -31.38 -1.13 -5.87
N ASP A 32 -32.07 -0.47 -6.79
CA ASP A 32 -31.88 -0.67 -8.21
C ASP A 32 -30.85 0.34 -8.73
N ALA A 33 -29.87 -0.16 -9.49
CA ALA A 33 -28.84 0.65 -10.14
C ALA A 33 -28.68 0.22 -11.60
N THR A 34 -28.40 1.17 -12.47
CA THR A 34 -28.07 0.90 -13.88
C THR A 34 -26.56 1.01 -14.08
N ILE A 35 -25.94 -0.06 -14.60
CA ILE A 35 -24.54 -0.05 -15.01
C ILE A 35 -24.45 0.50 -16.44
N TYR A 36 -23.57 1.48 -16.66
CA TYR A 36 -23.18 1.96 -17.99
C TYR A 36 -21.78 1.45 -18.31
N GLU A 37 -21.65 0.60 -19.33
CA GLU A 37 -20.38 0.04 -19.79
C GLU A 37 -20.14 0.42 -21.25
N ARG A 38 -18.99 1.03 -21.52
CA ARG A 38 -18.59 1.48 -22.86
C ARG A 38 -18.36 0.32 -23.84
N SER A 39 -17.90 -0.81 -23.33
CA SER A 39 -17.61 -2.00 -24.12
C SER A 39 -18.90 -2.71 -24.50
N ASP A 40 -18.87 -3.52 -25.55
CA ASP A 40 -20.01 -4.35 -25.98
C ASP A 40 -20.25 -5.58 -25.08
N SER A 41 -19.29 -5.88 -24.21
CA SER A 41 -19.25 -7.05 -23.34
C SER A 41 -18.27 -6.84 -22.18
N ILE A 42 -18.31 -7.70 -21.18
CA ILE A 42 -17.27 -7.75 -20.14
C ILE A 42 -15.90 -8.15 -20.72
N ALA A 43 -14.83 -7.84 -19.98
CA ALA A 43 -13.47 -8.18 -20.40
C ALA A 43 -13.30 -9.68 -20.66
N LYS A 44 -12.77 -10.02 -21.84
CA LYS A 44 -12.52 -11.41 -22.27
C LYS A 44 -11.17 -11.97 -21.82
N LEU A 45 -10.21 -11.08 -21.53
CA LEU A 45 -8.86 -11.45 -21.11
C LEU A 45 -8.79 -11.63 -19.59
N PRO A 46 -7.97 -12.57 -19.09
CA PRO A 46 -7.90 -12.89 -17.67
C PRO A 46 -7.46 -11.76 -16.74
N GLN A 47 -6.52 -10.88 -17.12
CA GLN A 47 -6.07 -9.76 -16.28
C GLN A 47 -5.70 -10.19 -14.84
N ALA A 48 -6.35 -9.62 -13.81
CA ALA A 48 -6.15 -10.03 -12.41
C ALA A 48 -6.58 -11.48 -12.17
N HIS A 49 -5.87 -12.21 -11.31
CA HIS A 49 -6.16 -13.63 -11.08
C HIS A 49 -6.26 -14.07 -9.61
N VAL A 50 -5.87 -13.22 -8.65
CA VAL A 50 -5.95 -13.58 -7.22
C VAL A 50 -7.24 -13.03 -6.63
N VAL A 51 -8.11 -13.91 -6.16
CA VAL A 51 -9.31 -13.57 -5.38
C VAL A 51 -9.03 -13.94 -3.93
N ASN A 52 -8.69 -12.95 -3.11
CA ASN A 52 -8.18 -13.16 -1.76
C ASN A 52 -9.27 -13.62 -0.77
N THR A 53 -8.84 -13.98 0.43
CA THR A 53 -9.72 -14.55 1.46
C THR A 53 -10.89 -13.63 1.80
N ARG A 54 -10.64 -12.31 1.93
CA ARG A 54 -11.71 -11.35 2.26
C ARG A 54 -12.74 -11.20 1.15
N THR A 55 -12.31 -11.20 -0.10
CA THR A 55 -13.24 -11.21 -1.25
C THR A 55 -14.05 -12.50 -1.28
N CYS A 56 -13.43 -13.64 -1.00
CA CYS A 56 -14.13 -14.93 -0.93
C CYS A 56 -15.18 -14.96 0.18
N GLU A 57 -14.96 -14.30 1.31
CA GLU A 57 -15.98 -14.15 2.35
C GLU A 57 -17.19 -13.37 1.86
N ILE A 58 -16.97 -12.27 1.14
CA ILE A 58 -18.05 -11.47 0.52
C ILE A 58 -18.81 -12.30 -0.53
N LEU A 59 -18.10 -13.09 -1.34
CA LEU A 59 -18.73 -14.01 -2.30
C LEU A 59 -19.55 -15.10 -1.60
N ARG A 60 -19.08 -15.63 -0.47
CA ARG A 60 -19.83 -16.58 0.35
C ARG A 60 -21.11 -15.96 0.90
N GLU A 61 -21.07 -14.70 1.36
CA GLU A 61 -22.28 -13.97 1.78
C GLU A 61 -23.32 -13.85 0.65
N LEU A 62 -22.86 -13.78 -0.60
CA LEU A 62 -23.70 -13.72 -1.78
C LEU A 62 -24.15 -15.10 -2.29
N GLY A 63 -23.66 -16.20 -1.70
CA GLY A 63 -23.90 -17.57 -2.16
C GLY A 63 -23.18 -17.93 -3.46
N LEU A 64 -22.04 -17.28 -3.71
CA LEU A 64 -21.26 -17.42 -4.95
C LEU A 64 -19.91 -18.12 -4.75
N PHE A 65 -19.46 -18.32 -3.52
CA PHE A 65 -18.13 -18.86 -3.26
C PHE A 65 -17.94 -20.26 -3.86
N GLU A 66 -18.88 -21.17 -3.68
CA GLU A 66 -18.77 -22.55 -4.18
C GLU A 66 -18.74 -22.60 -5.71
N THR A 67 -19.55 -21.76 -6.38
CA THR A 67 -19.53 -21.62 -7.85
C THR A 67 -18.19 -21.05 -8.33
N MET A 68 -17.65 -20.04 -7.63
CA MET A 68 -16.35 -19.46 -7.94
C MET A 68 -15.21 -20.46 -7.69
N GLU A 69 -15.26 -21.20 -6.59
CA GLU A 69 -14.26 -22.21 -6.26
C GLU A 69 -14.23 -23.33 -7.30
N ALA A 70 -15.39 -23.80 -7.76
CA ALA A 70 -15.50 -24.82 -8.80
C ALA A 70 -14.94 -24.36 -10.16
N ALA A 71 -15.02 -23.06 -10.46
CA ALA A 71 -14.49 -22.48 -11.70
C ALA A 71 -13.04 -22.00 -11.58
N ALA A 72 -12.48 -21.93 -10.37
CA ALA A 72 -11.09 -21.50 -10.14
C ALA A 72 -10.10 -22.61 -10.52
N SER A 73 -8.82 -22.23 -10.67
CA SER A 73 -7.75 -23.21 -10.80
C SER A 73 -7.73 -24.12 -9.57
N ARG A 74 -7.50 -25.41 -9.80
CA ARG A 74 -7.42 -26.40 -8.72
C ARG A 74 -6.30 -26.06 -7.73
N GLU A 75 -6.57 -26.27 -6.46
CA GLU A 75 -5.64 -25.93 -5.39
C GLU A 75 -4.35 -26.76 -5.44
N ASP A 76 -4.46 -28.06 -5.77
CA ASP A 76 -3.32 -28.98 -5.92
C ASP A 76 -2.40 -28.64 -7.10
N ARG A 77 -2.77 -27.63 -7.89
CA ARG A 77 -2.05 -27.13 -9.04
C ARG A 77 -1.48 -25.72 -8.79
N MET A 78 -1.82 -25.07 -7.68
CA MET A 78 -1.43 -23.69 -7.36
C MET A 78 -0.55 -23.65 -6.10
N LEU A 79 0.58 -24.38 -6.15
CA LEU A 79 1.35 -24.72 -4.94
C LEU A 79 2.55 -23.81 -4.69
N CYS A 80 3.18 -23.28 -5.74
CA CYS A 80 4.40 -22.48 -5.56
C CYS A 80 4.60 -21.40 -6.62
N VAL A 81 5.49 -20.46 -6.33
CA VAL A 81 6.07 -19.53 -7.29
C VAL A 81 7.51 -19.92 -7.53
N THR A 82 7.99 -19.88 -8.77
CA THR A 82 9.36 -20.32 -9.11
C THR A 82 10.20 -19.21 -9.71
N TRP A 83 11.51 -19.27 -9.46
CA TRP A 83 12.53 -18.44 -10.12
C TRP A 83 13.49 -19.35 -10.87
N SER A 84 13.66 -19.13 -12.17
CA SER A 84 14.47 -19.98 -13.06
C SER A 84 15.17 -19.15 -14.15
N SER A 85 16.16 -19.72 -14.85
CA SER A 85 16.79 -19.10 -16.03
C SER A 85 15.80 -18.98 -17.20
N SER A 86 15.05 -20.04 -17.45
CA SER A 86 13.85 -20.07 -18.30
C SER A 86 12.84 -21.01 -17.65
N PHE A 87 11.61 -21.09 -18.17
CA PHE A 87 10.60 -21.97 -17.61
C PHE A 87 11.03 -23.45 -17.59
N ALA A 88 11.66 -23.90 -18.67
CA ALA A 88 12.21 -25.25 -18.82
C ALA A 88 13.67 -25.39 -18.31
N GLY A 89 14.32 -24.29 -17.97
CA GLY A 89 15.74 -24.23 -17.65
C GLY A 89 16.08 -24.48 -16.18
N THR A 90 17.27 -24.04 -15.80
CA THR A 90 17.81 -24.18 -14.45
C THR A 90 17.00 -23.40 -13.42
N ARG A 91 16.51 -24.08 -12.38
CA ARG A 91 15.76 -23.47 -11.28
C ARG A 91 16.69 -22.91 -10.21
N PHE A 92 16.45 -21.65 -9.83
CA PHE A 92 17.15 -20.99 -8.73
C PHE A 92 16.53 -21.33 -7.38
N GLY A 93 15.20 -21.36 -7.30
CA GLY A 93 14.45 -21.66 -6.09
C GLY A 93 12.95 -21.57 -6.28
N ARG A 94 12.20 -21.75 -5.19
CA ARG A 94 10.74 -21.64 -5.19
C ARG A 94 10.21 -21.12 -3.86
N LEU A 95 9.07 -20.46 -3.88
CA LEU A 95 8.30 -20.15 -2.68
C LEU A 95 7.02 -20.99 -2.66
N LEU A 96 6.72 -21.66 -1.55
CA LEU A 96 5.44 -22.34 -1.37
C LEU A 96 4.33 -21.32 -1.05
N ILE A 97 3.26 -21.33 -1.84
CA ILE A 97 2.08 -20.49 -1.60
C ILE A 97 1.36 -21.03 -0.36
N GLU A 98 0.98 -20.14 0.56
CA GLU A 98 0.44 -20.48 1.90
C GLU A 98 1.39 -21.29 2.81
N GLY A 99 2.66 -21.41 2.41
CA GLY A 99 3.71 -22.00 3.22
C GLY A 99 3.64 -23.53 3.36
N ASN A 100 4.06 -24.03 4.51
CA ASN A 100 4.06 -25.45 4.86
C ASN A 100 2.67 -25.93 5.33
N ALA A 101 2.54 -27.21 5.67
CA ALA A 101 1.26 -27.80 6.08
C ALA A 101 0.64 -27.13 7.33
N GLU A 102 1.47 -26.70 8.28
CA GLU A 102 1.04 -26.02 9.50
C GLU A 102 0.54 -24.59 9.20
N GLN A 103 1.29 -23.83 8.42
CA GLN A 103 0.91 -22.48 7.98
C GLN A 103 -0.39 -22.50 7.16
N LYS A 104 -0.54 -23.49 6.28
CA LYS A 104 -1.77 -23.70 5.52
C LYS A 104 -2.95 -24.09 6.41
N ALA A 105 -2.74 -24.96 7.40
CA ALA A 105 -3.76 -25.31 8.38
C ALA A 105 -4.18 -24.10 9.22
N TYR A 106 -3.22 -23.25 9.61
CA TYR A 106 -3.47 -21.99 10.30
C TYR A 106 -4.35 -21.06 9.46
N ARG A 107 -3.97 -20.81 8.21
CA ARG A 107 -4.75 -20.00 7.26
C ARG A 107 -6.19 -20.50 7.10
N ARG A 108 -6.39 -21.82 7.00
CA ARG A 108 -7.73 -22.45 6.95
C ARG A 108 -8.53 -22.32 8.25
N SER A 109 -7.87 -22.06 9.38
CA SER A 109 -8.55 -21.80 10.66
C SER A 109 -8.97 -20.33 10.82
N ALA A 110 -8.42 -19.41 10.02
CA ALA A 110 -8.66 -17.97 10.10
C ALA A 110 -9.86 -17.47 9.25
N SER A 111 -10.39 -18.30 8.37
CA SER A 111 -11.59 -18.03 7.57
C SER A 111 -12.29 -19.33 7.14
N PRO A 112 -13.62 -19.36 6.97
CA PRO A 112 -14.33 -20.54 6.48
C PRO A 112 -14.12 -20.79 4.97
N VAL A 113 -13.43 -19.88 4.29
CA VAL A 113 -13.11 -19.93 2.85
C VAL A 113 -11.63 -19.67 2.64
N ARG A 114 -11.15 -19.85 1.41
CA ARG A 114 -9.74 -19.69 1.05
C ARG A 114 -9.58 -18.77 -0.15
N THR A 115 -8.35 -18.32 -0.38
CA THR A 115 -7.96 -17.64 -1.62
C THR A 115 -8.17 -18.53 -2.84
N LEU A 116 -8.63 -17.94 -3.94
CA LEU A 116 -8.79 -18.61 -5.24
C LEU A 116 -7.86 -17.98 -6.28
N ASN A 117 -7.41 -18.81 -7.23
CA ASN A 117 -6.73 -18.38 -8.44
C ASN A 117 -7.70 -18.49 -9.62
N MET A 118 -8.19 -17.37 -10.15
CA MET A 118 -9.18 -17.30 -11.21
C MET A 118 -9.02 -16.01 -11.99
N GLY A 119 -8.94 -16.10 -13.33
CA GLY A 119 -8.93 -14.93 -14.20
C GLY A 119 -10.17 -14.05 -14.04
N GLN A 120 -9.97 -12.74 -14.08
CA GLN A 120 -11.00 -11.71 -13.97
C GLN A 120 -12.13 -11.86 -14.99
N ASN A 121 -11.85 -12.40 -16.18
CA ASN A 121 -12.86 -12.70 -17.18
C ASN A 121 -13.89 -13.73 -16.67
N VAL A 122 -13.42 -14.78 -16.01
CA VAL A 122 -14.29 -15.82 -15.40
C VAL A 122 -15.03 -15.22 -14.20
N PHE A 123 -14.32 -14.49 -13.33
CA PHE A 123 -14.91 -13.81 -12.17
C PHE A 123 -16.05 -12.87 -12.59
N CYS A 124 -15.80 -11.96 -13.54
CA CYS A 124 -16.81 -11.04 -14.06
C CYS A 124 -17.94 -11.77 -14.79
N GLY A 125 -17.66 -12.87 -15.49
CA GLY A 125 -18.68 -13.70 -16.13
C GLY A 125 -19.71 -14.22 -15.13
N ILE A 126 -19.23 -14.87 -14.06
CA ILE A 126 -20.10 -15.41 -13.00
C ILE A 126 -20.87 -14.28 -12.29
N LEU A 127 -20.24 -13.13 -12.02
CA LEU A 127 -20.94 -11.99 -11.43
C LEU A 127 -22.02 -11.43 -12.37
N LEU A 128 -21.73 -11.28 -13.66
CA LEU A 128 -22.70 -10.77 -14.63
C LEU A 128 -23.91 -11.70 -14.73
N GLU A 129 -23.68 -13.01 -14.86
CA GLU A 129 -24.75 -14.02 -14.88
C GLU A 129 -25.62 -13.93 -13.61
N HIS A 130 -25.00 -13.84 -12.44
CA HIS A 130 -25.73 -13.68 -11.18
C HIS A 130 -26.52 -12.37 -11.12
N LEU A 131 -25.93 -11.25 -11.53
CA LEU A 131 -26.60 -9.94 -11.55
C LEU A 131 -27.83 -9.96 -12.48
N LEU A 132 -27.70 -10.53 -13.67
CA LEU A 132 -28.81 -10.66 -14.61
C LEU A 132 -29.92 -11.57 -14.07
N ALA A 133 -29.56 -12.68 -13.40
CA ALA A 133 -30.52 -13.56 -12.73
C ALA A 133 -31.28 -12.85 -11.59
N LEU A 134 -30.67 -11.85 -10.93
CA LEU A 134 -31.34 -10.98 -9.96
C LEU A 134 -32.19 -9.88 -10.61
N GLY A 135 -32.21 -9.76 -11.94
CA GLY A 135 -32.89 -8.67 -12.66
C GLY A 135 -32.14 -7.34 -12.58
N GLY A 136 -30.80 -7.37 -12.56
CA GLY A 136 -29.95 -6.18 -12.69
C GLY A 136 -29.96 -5.58 -14.10
N ASP A 137 -29.67 -4.28 -14.20
CA ASP A 137 -29.66 -3.54 -15.46
C ASP A 137 -28.23 -3.17 -15.88
N VAL A 138 -27.77 -3.73 -17.00
CA VAL A 138 -26.45 -3.46 -17.58
C VAL A 138 -26.61 -2.98 -19.01
N ARG A 139 -26.09 -1.78 -19.28
CA ARG A 139 -26.13 -1.12 -20.58
C ARG A 139 -24.74 -1.16 -21.21
N PHE A 140 -24.47 -2.21 -21.97
CA PHE A 140 -23.27 -2.29 -22.81
C PHE A 140 -23.35 -1.29 -23.98
N GLY A 141 -22.18 -0.91 -24.52
CA GLY A 141 -22.05 0.12 -25.55
C GLY A 141 -22.45 1.52 -25.11
N HIS A 142 -22.60 1.77 -23.79
CA HIS A 142 -22.94 3.09 -23.25
C HIS A 142 -21.74 3.73 -22.58
N ASP A 143 -21.15 4.73 -23.24
CA ASP A 143 -19.95 5.42 -22.76
C ASP A 143 -20.33 6.71 -22.01
N VAL A 144 -19.87 6.82 -20.76
CA VAL A 144 -19.95 8.08 -20.01
C VAL A 144 -18.85 8.99 -20.53
N LEU A 145 -19.24 10.12 -21.11
CA LEU A 145 -18.33 11.09 -21.71
C LEU A 145 -17.87 12.14 -20.71
N ASP A 146 -18.77 12.56 -19.82
CA ASP A 146 -18.54 13.63 -18.85
C ASP A 146 -19.43 13.46 -17.62
N ALA A 147 -19.05 14.09 -16.50
CA ALA A 147 -19.77 14.05 -15.24
C ALA A 147 -19.75 15.42 -14.54
N GLY A 148 -20.86 15.77 -13.90
CA GLY A 148 -20.98 17.03 -13.16
C GLY A 148 -22.06 16.98 -12.09
N MET A 149 -22.29 18.10 -11.40
CA MET A 149 -23.29 18.19 -10.34
C MET A 149 -24.29 19.30 -10.64
N GLU A 150 -25.57 19.02 -10.38
CA GLU A 150 -26.65 20.01 -10.47
C GLU A 150 -27.60 19.81 -9.29
N ASN A 151 -27.88 20.87 -8.52
CA ASN A 151 -28.80 20.84 -7.39
C ASN A 151 -28.53 19.69 -6.38
N GLY A 152 -27.25 19.40 -6.13
CA GLY A 152 -26.81 18.32 -5.24
C GLY A 152 -26.94 16.90 -5.81
N LYS A 153 -27.34 16.76 -7.08
CA LYS A 153 -27.46 15.47 -7.80
C LYS A 153 -26.33 15.28 -8.80
N GLY A 154 -25.99 14.03 -9.07
CA GLY A 154 -24.99 13.67 -10.07
C GLY A 154 -25.60 13.74 -11.46
N VAL A 155 -24.84 14.27 -12.41
CA VAL A 155 -25.23 14.40 -13.81
C VAL A 155 -24.21 13.68 -14.66
N LEU A 156 -24.67 12.81 -15.56
CA LEU A 156 -23.82 12.12 -16.54
C LEU A 156 -24.22 12.49 -17.96
N SER A 157 -23.23 12.73 -18.81
CA SER A 157 -23.38 12.78 -20.26
C SER A 157 -23.02 11.41 -20.83
N ILE A 158 -23.99 10.70 -21.39
CA ILE A 158 -23.88 9.29 -21.80
C ILE A 158 -24.12 9.21 -23.30
N SER A 159 -23.15 8.67 -24.05
CA SER A 159 -23.39 8.18 -25.41
C SER A 159 -23.93 6.77 -25.34
N ASP A 160 -25.03 6.48 -26.01
CA ASP A 160 -25.52 5.12 -26.18
C ASP A 160 -24.80 4.36 -27.31
N ALA A 161 -25.20 3.11 -27.52
CA ALA A 161 -24.63 2.21 -28.52
C ALA A 161 -24.86 2.68 -29.98
N GLY A 162 -25.84 3.56 -30.21
CA GLY A 162 -26.10 4.19 -31.51
C GLY A 162 -25.32 5.50 -31.72
N GLY A 163 -24.54 5.93 -30.73
CA GLY A 163 -23.81 7.20 -30.74
C GLY A 163 -24.66 8.41 -30.36
N GLN A 164 -25.89 8.22 -29.87
CA GLN A 164 -26.71 9.33 -29.39
C GLN A 164 -26.30 9.70 -27.96
N THR A 165 -25.94 10.97 -27.77
CA THR A 165 -25.60 11.50 -26.46
C THR A 165 -26.84 12.03 -25.75
N ARG A 166 -27.02 11.64 -24.49
CA ARG A 166 -28.06 12.15 -23.59
C ARG A 166 -27.49 12.53 -22.23
N ARG A 167 -28.16 13.46 -21.57
CA ARG A 167 -27.83 13.91 -20.22
C ARG A 167 -28.81 13.31 -19.24
N GLU A 168 -28.32 12.64 -18.21
CA GLU A 168 -29.14 11.98 -17.18
C GLU A 168 -28.74 12.43 -15.77
N VAL A 169 -29.72 12.51 -14.87
CA VAL A 169 -29.57 12.96 -13.48
C VAL A 169 -29.84 11.81 -12.51
N PHE A 170 -28.94 11.64 -11.54
CA PHE A 170 -28.92 10.55 -10.56
C PHE A 170 -28.76 11.12 -9.15
N ASP A 171 -29.38 10.47 -8.17
CA ASP A 171 -29.18 10.81 -6.75
C ASP A 171 -27.76 10.41 -6.30
N TYR A 172 -27.25 9.28 -6.84
CA TYR A 172 -25.89 8.82 -6.60
C TYR A 172 -25.24 8.27 -7.87
N VAL A 173 -23.93 8.51 -8.02
CA VAL A 173 -23.11 7.96 -9.10
C VAL A 173 -21.90 7.23 -8.49
N LEU A 174 -21.77 5.95 -8.83
CA LEU A 174 -20.69 5.08 -8.36
C LEU A 174 -19.72 4.84 -9.52
N ALA A 175 -18.59 5.56 -9.50
CA ALA A 175 -17.56 5.49 -10.52
C ALA A 175 -16.68 4.24 -10.32
N CYS A 176 -16.93 3.24 -11.16
CA CYS A 176 -16.18 1.98 -11.25
C CYS A 176 -15.45 1.88 -12.60
N ASP A 177 -15.12 3.03 -13.22
CA ASP A 177 -14.69 3.18 -14.61
C ASP A 177 -13.16 3.05 -14.80
N GLY A 178 -12.51 2.45 -13.81
CA GLY A 178 -11.15 1.94 -13.88
C GLY A 178 -10.06 3.01 -13.83
N ALA A 179 -8.83 2.61 -14.15
CA ALA A 179 -7.65 3.45 -13.99
C ALA A 179 -7.79 4.79 -14.72
N SER A 180 -8.30 4.79 -15.95
CA SER A 180 -8.47 6.01 -16.74
C SER A 180 -9.76 6.79 -16.44
N SER A 181 -10.39 6.55 -15.28
CA SER A 181 -11.69 7.10 -14.86
C SER A 181 -11.94 8.52 -15.40
N LYS A 182 -12.97 8.62 -16.25
CA LYS A 182 -13.45 9.90 -16.82
C LYS A 182 -14.24 10.65 -15.76
N VAL A 183 -15.00 9.94 -14.94
CA VAL A 183 -15.79 10.54 -13.85
C VAL A 183 -14.86 11.24 -12.85
N ARG A 184 -13.80 10.57 -12.39
CA ARG A 184 -12.81 11.16 -11.48
C ARG A 184 -12.18 12.43 -12.08
N LYS A 185 -11.80 12.39 -13.36
CA LYS A 185 -11.18 13.53 -14.06
C LYS A 185 -12.14 14.71 -14.21
N ALA A 186 -13.39 14.46 -14.60
CA ALA A 186 -14.42 15.50 -14.73
C ALA A 186 -14.74 16.17 -13.38
N LEU A 187 -14.60 15.42 -12.29
CA LEU A 187 -14.75 15.92 -10.93
C LEU A 187 -13.48 16.60 -10.38
N ASP A 188 -12.40 16.68 -11.15
CA ASP A 188 -11.12 17.25 -10.73
C ASP A 188 -10.59 16.62 -9.42
N ILE A 189 -10.62 15.29 -9.35
CA ILE A 189 -10.06 14.53 -8.24
C ILE A 189 -8.71 13.97 -8.67
N GLU A 190 -7.65 14.45 -8.03
CA GLU A 190 -6.27 14.05 -8.32
C GLU A 190 -5.95 12.63 -7.85
N MET A 191 -4.97 12.00 -8.49
CA MET A 191 -4.41 10.71 -8.08
C MET A 191 -3.01 10.93 -7.50
N ILE A 192 -2.85 10.69 -6.21
CA ILE A 192 -1.62 10.94 -5.44
C ILE A 192 -0.69 9.73 -5.51
N GLY A 193 0.54 9.95 -5.98
CA GLY A 193 1.61 8.94 -6.08
C GLY A 193 2.15 8.79 -7.51
N PRO A 194 3.21 7.99 -7.72
CA PRO A 194 3.85 7.87 -9.02
C PRO A 194 2.87 7.33 -10.09
N PRO A 195 2.64 8.08 -11.18
CA PRO A 195 1.74 7.66 -12.24
C PRO A 195 2.33 6.53 -13.09
N SER A 196 3.64 6.32 -13.07
CA SER A 196 4.36 5.31 -13.83
C SER A 196 5.61 4.85 -13.08
N ILE A 197 5.66 3.57 -12.72
CA ILE A 197 6.83 2.89 -12.13
C ILE A 197 7.55 2.09 -13.22
N ALA A 198 6.79 1.34 -14.03
CA ALA A 198 7.30 0.58 -15.16
C ALA A 198 6.18 0.32 -16.18
N ARG A 199 6.55 0.18 -17.46
CA ARG A 199 5.64 -0.20 -18.55
C ARG A 199 5.88 -1.67 -18.89
N PHE A 200 4.81 -2.43 -19.06
CA PHE A 200 4.89 -3.85 -19.39
C PHE A 200 4.15 -4.15 -20.68
N ALA A 201 4.72 -5.05 -21.48
CA ALA A 201 4.03 -5.73 -22.55
C ALA A 201 3.50 -7.08 -22.02
N THR A 202 2.31 -7.47 -22.48
CA THR A 202 1.66 -8.72 -22.09
C THR A 202 1.30 -9.53 -23.33
N CYS A 203 1.72 -10.78 -23.38
CA CYS A 203 1.33 -11.76 -24.38
C CYS A 203 0.41 -12.79 -23.75
N TYR A 204 -0.88 -12.80 -24.10
CA TYR A 204 -1.78 -13.90 -23.77
C TYR A 204 -1.67 -14.96 -24.86
N PHE A 205 -1.45 -16.20 -24.47
CA PHE A 205 -1.31 -17.31 -25.41
C PHE A 205 -1.85 -18.62 -24.82
N LYS A 206 -2.13 -19.58 -25.71
CA LYS A 206 -2.43 -20.95 -25.33
C LYS A 206 -1.28 -21.89 -25.62
N GLY A 207 -1.13 -22.92 -24.79
CA GLY A 207 -0.14 -23.98 -24.97
C GLY A 207 -0.07 -24.94 -23.78
N ASP A 208 0.27 -26.20 -24.03
CA ASP A 208 0.54 -27.18 -22.99
C ASP A 208 2.00 -27.11 -22.56
N LEU A 209 2.20 -26.54 -21.38
CA LEU A 209 3.52 -26.37 -20.76
C LEU A 209 3.73 -27.30 -19.56
N ASN A 210 2.81 -28.26 -19.31
CA ASN A 210 2.86 -29.11 -18.12
C ASN A 210 4.17 -29.91 -18.01
N ARG A 211 4.73 -30.32 -19.15
CA ARG A 211 5.97 -31.12 -19.21
C ARG A 211 7.18 -30.43 -18.56
N TYR A 212 7.18 -29.09 -18.44
CA TYR A 212 8.28 -28.33 -17.85
C TYR A 212 8.08 -28.04 -16.35
N LEU A 213 6.86 -28.20 -15.83
CA LEU A 213 6.54 -27.90 -14.43
C LEU A 213 7.14 -28.91 -13.45
N GLY A 214 7.15 -30.19 -13.82
CA GLY A 214 7.42 -31.28 -12.88
C GLY A 214 6.48 -31.19 -11.66
N GLY A 215 7.05 -31.28 -10.44
CA GLY A 215 6.30 -31.10 -9.18
C GLY A 215 6.16 -29.64 -8.71
N HIS A 216 6.37 -28.65 -9.59
CA HIS A 216 6.43 -27.22 -9.24
C HIS A 216 5.29 -26.44 -9.88
N THR A 217 4.06 -26.90 -9.68
CA THR A 217 2.86 -26.28 -10.25
C THR A 217 2.49 -25.00 -9.51
N GLY A 218 2.15 -23.94 -10.25
CA GLY A 218 1.95 -22.62 -9.67
C GLY A 218 1.33 -21.61 -10.61
N PRO A 219 0.82 -20.49 -10.08
CA PRO A 219 0.25 -19.43 -10.91
C PRO A 219 1.32 -18.55 -11.55
N VAL A 220 2.54 -18.46 -10.98
CA VAL A 220 3.56 -17.49 -11.42
C VAL A 220 4.95 -18.11 -11.48
N HIS A 221 5.65 -17.84 -12.58
CA HIS A 221 7.00 -18.34 -12.83
C HIS A 221 7.90 -17.23 -13.37
N PHE A 222 8.84 -16.76 -12.55
CA PHE A 222 9.85 -15.77 -12.94
C PHE A 222 10.95 -16.42 -13.76
N VAL A 223 11.32 -15.77 -14.85
CA VAL A 223 12.38 -16.21 -15.77
C VAL A 223 13.43 -15.12 -15.92
N ALA A 224 14.70 -15.51 -15.90
CA ALA A 224 15.82 -14.61 -16.07
C ALA A 224 16.80 -15.20 -17.08
N ASN A 225 16.59 -14.87 -18.35
CA ASN A 225 17.56 -15.06 -19.42
C ASN A 225 17.81 -13.73 -20.12
N ASP A 226 18.87 -13.68 -20.93
CA ASP A 226 19.32 -12.45 -21.59
C ASP A 226 18.34 -11.94 -22.66
N ASP A 227 17.36 -12.77 -23.06
CA ASP A 227 16.39 -12.42 -24.09
C ASP A 227 15.09 -11.85 -23.53
N VAL A 228 14.61 -12.41 -22.43
CA VAL A 228 13.32 -12.06 -21.82
C VAL A 228 13.36 -12.21 -20.30
N PRO A 229 13.86 -11.18 -19.60
CA PRO A 229 13.55 -10.97 -18.20
C PRO A 229 12.05 -10.76 -18.03
N GLY A 230 11.38 -11.62 -17.29
CA GLY A 230 9.94 -11.48 -17.07
C GLY A 230 9.34 -12.58 -16.23
N PHE A 231 8.03 -12.74 -16.37
CA PHE A 231 7.29 -13.79 -15.67
C PHE A 231 6.12 -14.31 -16.50
N LEU A 232 5.89 -15.61 -16.36
CA LEU A 232 4.74 -16.31 -16.89
C LEU A 232 3.67 -16.40 -15.80
N ILE A 233 2.43 -16.06 -16.15
CA ILE A 233 1.25 -16.26 -15.32
C ILE A 233 0.41 -17.37 -15.95
N SER A 234 0.01 -18.36 -15.15
CA SER A 234 -0.96 -19.37 -15.52
C SER A 234 -2.34 -19.03 -14.95
N PHE A 235 -3.35 -18.99 -15.83
CA PHE A 235 -4.76 -18.94 -15.44
C PHE A 235 -5.39 -20.33 -15.47
N ASP A 236 -4.84 -21.21 -16.30
CA ASP A 236 -5.10 -22.64 -16.39
C ASP A 236 -3.81 -23.31 -16.88
N LEU A 237 -3.20 -24.15 -16.05
CA LEU A 237 -1.90 -24.76 -16.36
C LEU A 237 -1.93 -25.62 -17.62
N ASP A 238 -3.12 -26.11 -17.99
CA ASP A 238 -3.28 -26.99 -19.14
C ASP A 238 -3.27 -26.24 -20.47
N GLN A 239 -3.56 -24.94 -20.46
CA GLN A 239 -3.79 -24.24 -21.72
C GLN A 239 -3.67 -22.72 -21.71
N SER A 240 -3.77 -22.00 -20.59
CA SER A 240 -3.95 -20.54 -20.62
C SER A 240 -2.88 -19.79 -19.84
N TRP A 241 -2.07 -19.02 -20.57
CA TRP A 241 -0.88 -18.37 -20.05
C TRP A 241 -0.81 -16.90 -20.46
N ALA A 242 -0.07 -16.12 -19.68
CA ALA A 242 0.43 -14.82 -20.10
C ALA A 242 1.93 -14.68 -19.82
N LEU A 243 2.69 -14.18 -20.78
CA LEU A 243 4.02 -13.62 -20.53
C LEU A 243 3.88 -12.11 -20.25
N MET A 244 4.53 -11.63 -19.20
CA MET A 244 4.72 -10.20 -18.95
C MET A 244 6.21 -9.87 -18.88
N CYS A 245 6.62 -8.84 -19.62
CA CYS A 245 8.00 -8.34 -19.63
C CYS A 245 8.00 -6.81 -19.68
N ALA A 246 9.02 -6.20 -19.06
CA ALA A 246 9.13 -4.75 -19.06
C ALA A 246 9.48 -4.22 -20.46
N MET A 247 8.96 -3.05 -20.80
CA MET A 247 9.25 -2.37 -22.07
C MET A 247 10.42 -1.40 -21.88
N PRO A 248 11.33 -1.28 -22.86
CA PRO A 248 12.31 -0.19 -22.88
C PRO A 248 11.64 1.18 -22.84
N PRO A 249 12.25 2.21 -22.22
CA PRO A 249 11.67 3.55 -22.12
C PRO A 249 11.32 4.19 -23.48
N ASP A 250 12.14 3.92 -24.49
CA ASP A 250 12.02 4.39 -25.87
C ASP A 250 11.09 3.52 -26.74
N ALA A 251 10.65 2.37 -26.24
CA ALA A 251 9.76 1.47 -26.97
C ALA A 251 8.28 1.88 -26.85
N THR A 252 7.57 1.64 -27.94
CA THR A 252 6.13 1.83 -28.10
C THR A 252 5.41 0.47 -28.02
N ARG A 253 4.07 0.49 -27.99
CA ARG A 253 3.29 -0.76 -27.99
C ARG A 253 3.48 -1.49 -29.32
N GLU A 254 3.64 -0.74 -30.39
CA GLU A 254 3.75 -1.18 -31.77
C GLU A 254 5.02 -2.00 -32.01
N ASP A 255 6.08 -1.76 -31.23
CA ASP A 255 7.32 -2.54 -31.26
C ASP A 255 7.14 -3.98 -30.73
N PHE A 256 6.13 -4.21 -29.90
CA PHE A 256 5.79 -5.51 -29.33
C PHE A 256 4.62 -6.15 -30.10
N THR A 257 4.86 -6.50 -31.36
CA THR A 257 3.87 -7.16 -32.21
C THR A 257 3.52 -8.58 -31.72
N GLY A 258 2.47 -9.18 -32.27
CA GLY A 258 2.11 -10.57 -31.98
C GLY A 258 3.24 -11.57 -32.24
N GLU A 259 4.00 -11.36 -33.33
CA GLU A 259 5.16 -12.17 -33.67
C GLU A 259 6.28 -12.04 -32.64
N VAL A 260 6.66 -10.79 -32.30
CA VAL A 260 7.68 -10.48 -31.29
C VAL A 260 7.30 -11.09 -29.94
N MET A 261 6.06 -10.87 -29.50
CA MET A 261 5.59 -11.37 -28.20
C MET A 261 5.48 -12.89 -28.12
N LEU A 262 5.12 -13.56 -29.22
CA LEU A 262 5.07 -15.02 -29.25
C LEU A 262 6.49 -15.61 -29.26
N GLU A 263 7.43 -14.96 -29.93
CA GLU A 263 8.85 -15.34 -29.88
C GLU A 263 9.45 -15.13 -28.48
N LEU A 264 9.18 -13.99 -27.84
CA LEU A 264 9.55 -13.76 -26.43
C LEU A 264 8.95 -14.85 -25.53
N ALA A 265 7.70 -15.27 -25.77
CA ALA A 265 7.08 -16.35 -25.00
C ALA A 265 7.82 -17.69 -25.18
N ARG A 266 8.24 -18.08 -26.39
CA ARG A 266 9.05 -19.29 -26.61
C ARG A 266 10.40 -19.22 -25.90
N ARG A 267 11.05 -18.04 -25.92
CA ARG A 267 12.32 -17.83 -25.21
C ARG A 267 12.17 -17.82 -23.69
N ALA A 268 11.06 -17.30 -23.18
CA ALA A 268 10.72 -17.37 -21.76
C ALA A 268 10.49 -18.83 -21.35
N VAL A 269 9.83 -19.61 -22.20
CA VAL A 269 9.68 -21.06 -22.01
C VAL A 269 11.07 -21.74 -22.01
N GLY A 270 11.97 -21.30 -22.89
CA GLY A 270 13.27 -21.94 -23.09
C GLY A 270 13.19 -23.12 -24.07
N ASP A 271 12.12 -23.20 -24.85
CA ASP A 271 11.92 -24.22 -25.89
C ASP A 271 11.46 -23.55 -27.19
N PRO A 272 12.31 -23.49 -28.23
CA PRO A 272 11.95 -22.88 -29.51
C PRO A 272 10.87 -23.67 -30.27
N GLN A 273 10.61 -24.94 -29.89
CA GLN A 273 9.60 -25.80 -30.48
C GLN A 273 8.28 -25.81 -29.69
N ALA A 274 8.16 -24.99 -28.64
CA ALA A 274 6.92 -24.88 -27.88
C ALA A 274 5.76 -24.44 -28.80
N ALA A 275 4.72 -25.28 -28.86
CA ALA A 275 3.51 -25.02 -29.63
C ALA A 275 2.64 -24.01 -28.87
N LEU A 276 2.81 -22.73 -29.21
CA LEU A 276 2.10 -21.61 -28.61
C LEU A 276 1.14 -20.96 -29.62
N GLU A 277 -0.12 -20.77 -29.23
CA GLU A 277 -1.14 -20.07 -30.01
C GLU A 277 -1.37 -18.68 -29.40
N LEU A 278 -1.11 -17.62 -30.18
CA LEU A 278 -1.34 -16.25 -29.72
C LEU A 278 -2.84 -15.98 -29.53
N VAL A 279 -3.22 -15.46 -28.37
CA VAL A 279 -4.59 -14.99 -28.08
C VAL A 279 -4.68 -13.47 -28.22
N SER A 280 -3.78 -12.73 -27.56
CA SER A 280 -3.80 -11.26 -27.59
C SER A 280 -2.48 -10.67 -27.12
N VAL A 281 -2.17 -9.48 -27.60
CA VAL A 281 -1.09 -8.63 -27.05
C VAL A 281 -1.69 -7.37 -26.45
N GLY A 282 -1.15 -6.95 -25.31
CA GLY A 282 -1.49 -5.69 -24.66
C GLY A 282 -0.26 -5.04 -24.04
N SER A 283 -0.45 -3.81 -23.58
CA SER A 283 0.50 -3.12 -22.73
C SER A 283 -0.23 -2.45 -21.59
N TRP A 284 0.44 -2.30 -20.46
CA TRP A 284 -0.11 -1.65 -19.29
C TRP A 284 0.98 -0.89 -18.54
N ASN A 285 0.54 0.09 -17.77
CA ASN A 285 1.42 0.91 -16.97
C ASN A 285 1.25 0.55 -15.50
N MET A 286 2.35 0.21 -14.84
CA MET A 286 2.37 -0.04 -13.41
C MET A 286 2.42 1.30 -12.68
N SER A 287 1.43 1.57 -11.84
CA SER A 287 1.30 2.81 -11.08
C SER A 287 1.13 2.50 -9.60
N ALA A 288 1.45 3.45 -8.72
CA ALA A 288 1.11 3.38 -7.31
C ALA A 288 0.43 4.68 -6.90
N GLN A 289 -0.90 4.73 -6.98
CA GLN A 289 -1.67 5.96 -6.78
C GLN A 289 -2.94 5.72 -5.95
N VAL A 290 -3.34 6.72 -5.16
CA VAL A 290 -4.62 6.76 -4.44
C VAL A 290 -5.25 8.13 -4.67
N ALA A 291 -6.56 8.18 -4.91
CA ALA A 291 -7.29 9.41 -5.15
C ALA A 291 -7.25 10.33 -3.92
N SER A 292 -7.18 11.65 -4.15
CA SER A 292 -7.21 12.65 -3.08
C SER A 292 -8.56 12.71 -2.35
N ALA A 293 -9.62 12.22 -3.01
CA ALA A 293 -10.94 12.04 -2.42
C ALA A 293 -11.59 10.78 -3.00
N PHE A 294 -12.33 10.04 -2.17
CA PHE A 294 -13.13 8.88 -2.55
C PHE A 294 -14.60 9.28 -2.76
N ARG A 295 -15.00 10.45 -2.26
CA ARG A 295 -16.34 11.00 -2.43
C ARG A 295 -16.28 12.49 -2.83
N LYS A 296 -17.15 12.90 -3.75
CA LYS A 296 -17.45 14.32 -4.02
C LYS A 296 -18.94 14.52 -4.24
N GLY A 297 -19.64 14.98 -3.21
CA GLY A 297 -21.10 15.14 -3.23
C GLY A 297 -21.82 13.80 -3.49
N PRO A 298 -22.58 13.64 -4.60
CA PRO A 298 -23.27 12.41 -4.95
C PRO A 298 -22.38 11.34 -5.62
N PHE A 299 -21.10 11.66 -5.88
CA PHE A 299 -20.16 10.77 -6.56
C PHE A 299 -19.28 9.99 -5.58
N PHE A 300 -19.09 8.70 -5.84
CA PHE A 300 -18.21 7.80 -5.09
C PHE A 300 -17.26 7.08 -6.07
N LEU A 301 -15.96 7.06 -5.77
CA LEU A 301 -14.96 6.33 -6.54
C LEU A 301 -14.73 4.95 -5.93
N ILE A 302 -14.77 3.87 -6.73
CA ILE A 302 -14.65 2.48 -6.26
C ILE A 302 -13.62 1.74 -7.13
N GLY A 303 -12.73 0.97 -6.50
CA GLY A 303 -11.69 0.21 -7.21
C GLY A 303 -10.67 1.10 -7.93
N ASP A 304 -10.28 0.72 -9.14
CA ASP A 304 -9.24 1.42 -9.94
C ASP A 304 -9.53 2.90 -10.27
N ALA A 305 -10.79 3.32 -10.12
CA ALA A 305 -11.16 4.73 -10.17
C ALA A 305 -10.61 5.51 -8.97
N ALA A 306 -10.50 4.87 -7.80
CA ALA A 306 -9.99 5.46 -6.56
C ALA A 306 -8.52 5.10 -6.28
N HIS A 307 -8.04 3.92 -6.64
CA HIS A 307 -6.69 3.47 -6.25
C HIS A 307 -6.07 2.49 -7.24
N ARG A 308 -4.75 2.55 -7.41
CA ARG A 308 -3.99 1.72 -8.35
C ARG A 308 -2.69 1.30 -7.70
N PHE A 309 -2.37 0.02 -7.77
CA PHE A 309 -1.17 -0.53 -7.14
C PHE A 309 -0.39 -1.37 -8.15
N PRO A 310 0.92 -1.59 -7.93
CA PRO A 310 1.63 -2.71 -8.54
C PRO A 310 0.85 -4.03 -8.34
N PRO A 311 0.91 -4.98 -9.29
CA PRO A 311 0.21 -6.26 -9.14
C PRO A 311 0.81 -7.14 -8.03
N THR A 312 1.95 -6.75 -7.47
CA THR A 312 2.67 -7.46 -6.42
C THR A 312 1.87 -7.48 -5.11
N GLY A 313 1.16 -8.59 -4.87
CA GLY A 313 0.26 -8.80 -3.74
C GLY A 313 -1.19 -9.03 -4.16
N GLY A 314 -1.53 -8.85 -5.45
CA GLY A 314 -2.86 -9.15 -5.98
C GLY A 314 -4.00 -8.31 -5.39
N LEU A 315 -3.74 -7.08 -4.93
CA LEU A 315 -4.68 -6.35 -4.06
C LEU A 315 -5.75 -5.53 -4.80
N GLY A 316 -5.55 -5.14 -6.06
CA GLY A 316 -6.42 -4.18 -6.77
C GLY A 316 -7.90 -4.61 -6.83
N LEU A 317 -8.17 -5.75 -7.46
CA LEU A 317 -9.53 -6.32 -7.58
C LEU A 317 -10.17 -6.49 -6.19
N ASN A 318 -9.44 -7.04 -5.25
CA ASN A 318 -9.93 -7.35 -3.91
C ASN A 318 -10.28 -6.09 -3.12
N THR A 319 -9.46 -5.04 -3.22
CA THR A 319 -9.73 -3.75 -2.58
C THR A 319 -10.99 -3.13 -3.14
N GLY A 320 -11.20 -3.19 -4.47
CA GLY A 320 -12.43 -2.70 -5.11
C GLY A 320 -13.70 -3.46 -4.70
N VAL A 321 -13.63 -4.77 -4.48
CA VAL A 321 -14.76 -5.55 -3.94
C VAL A 321 -15.08 -5.13 -2.51
N GLN A 322 -14.06 -4.90 -1.69
CA GLN A 322 -14.24 -4.46 -0.31
C GLN A 322 -14.78 -3.02 -0.21
N ASP A 323 -14.40 -2.14 -1.13
CA ASP A 323 -14.97 -0.80 -1.24
C ASP A 323 -16.49 -0.85 -1.49
N ALA A 324 -16.90 -1.69 -2.44
CA ALA A 324 -18.30 -1.92 -2.76
C ALA A 324 -19.09 -2.47 -1.56
N HIS A 325 -18.52 -3.46 -0.85
CA HIS A 325 -19.10 -4.06 0.35
C HIS A 325 -19.31 -3.03 1.46
N ASN A 326 -18.31 -2.17 1.69
CA ASN A 326 -18.39 -1.08 2.67
C ASN A 326 -19.47 -0.05 2.32
N LEU A 327 -19.59 0.34 1.05
CA LEU A 327 -20.50 1.41 0.62
C LEU A 327 -21.97 0.95 0.51
N ALA A 328 -22.22 -0.26 0.02
CA ALA A 328 -23.57 -0.71 -0.35
C ALA A 328 -24.56 -0.70 0.82
N TRP A 329 -24.15 -1.15 2.02
CA TRP A 329 -25.03 -1.15 3.18
C TRP A 329 -25.32 0.26 3.70
N LYS A 330 -24.34 1.17 3.62
CA LYS A 330 -24.49 2.57 4.01
C LYS A 330 -25.50 3.27 3.11
N LEU A 331 -25.38 3.08 1.79
CA LEU A 331 -26.36 3.57 0.82
C LEU A 331 -27.76 3.03 1.10
N ALA A 332 -27.90 1.74 1.40
CA ALA A 332 -29.19 1.13 1.74
C ALA A 332 -29.81 1.71 3.02
N MET A 333 -29.00 1.98 4.05
CA MET A 333 -29.46 2.60 5.29
C MET A 333 -29.94 4.04 5.06
N VAL A 334 -29.18 4.84 4.31
CA VAL A 334 -29.56 6.22 3.96
C VAL A 334 -30.81 6.25 3.07
N ALA A 335 -30.85 5.41 2.03
CA ALA A 335 -31.98 5.33 1.11
C ALA A 335 -33.28 4.86 1.78
N SER A 336 -33.19 4.06 2.85
CA SER A 336 -34.35 3.64 3.64
C SER A 336 -34.73 4.62 4.77
N GLY A 337 -33.98 5.72 4.94
CA GLY A 337 -34.18 6.68 6.02
C GLY A 337 -33.78 6.17 7.41
N ARG A 338 -33.04 5.07 7.49
CA ARG A 338 -32.53 4.48 8.74
C ARG A 338 -31.22 5.12 9.22
N ALA A 339 -30.54 5.85 8.36
CA ALA A 339 -29.34 6.61 8.70
C ALA A 339 -29.36 7.98 8.00
N ALA A 340 -28.61 8.92 8.57
CA ALA A 340 -28.43 10.25 8.00
C ALA A 340 -27.43 10.20 6.82
N PRO A 341 -27.52 11.12 5.83
CA PRO A 341 -26.62 11.15 4.68
C PRO A 341 -25.12 11.19 5.03
N GLU A 342 -24.77 11.70 6.21
CA GLU A 342 -23.41 11.78 6.75
C GLU A 342 -22.80 10.39 7.00
N LEU A 343 -23.60 9.33 7.16
CA LEU A 343 -23.08 7.96 7.21
C LEU A 343 -22.24 7.64 5.96
N LEU A 344 -22.59 8.21 4.80
CA LEU A 344 -21.86 7.98 3.55
C LEU A 344 -20.47 8.64 3.56
N ASP A 345 -20.20 9.64 4.41
CA ASP A 345 -18.87 10.26 4.52
C ASP A 345 -17.86 9.29 5.13
N THR A 346 -18.33 8.34 5.96
CA THR A 346 -17.47 7.30 6.55
C THR A 346 -16.87 6.36 5.50
N TYR A 347 -17.39 6.32 4.26
CA TYR A 347 -16.78 5.53 3.18
C TYR A 347 -15.33 5.94 2.93
N GLU A 348 -15.08 7.25 2.78
CA GLU A 348 -13.73 7.76 2.54
C GLU A 348 -12.83 7.56 3.76
N VAL A 349 -13.34 7.90 4.95
CA VAL A 349 -12.62 7.74 6.22
C VAL A 349 -12.13 6.31 6.42
N GLU A 350 -12.94 5.33 6.06
CA GLU A 350 -12.63 3.92 6.28
C GLU A 350 -11.81 3.31 5.13
N ARG A 351 -12.07 3.67 3.88
CA ARG A 351 -11.49 2.99 2.71
C ARG A 351 -10.21 3.64 2.18
N ALA A 352 -10.06 4.95 2.29
CA ALA A 352 -8.84 5.63 1.83
C ALA A 352 -7.57 5.15 2.59
N PRO A 353 -7.58 4.97 3.93
CA PRO A 353 -6.42 4.43 4.64
C PRO A 353 -6.08 2.99 4.25
N VAL A 354 -7.09 2.15 4.01
CA VAL A 354 -6.88 0.76 3.56
C VAL A 354 -6.25 0.73 2.16
N ALA A 355 -6.73 1.57 1.23
CA ALA A 355 -6.12 1.70 -0.08
C ALA A 355 -4.67 2.19 0.00
N ALA A 356 -4.36 3.14 0.90
CA ALA A 356 -3.01 3.62 1.13
C ALA A 356 -2.09 2.52 1.70
N ARG A 357 -2.56 1.73 2.68
CA ARG A 357 -1.84 0.56 3.22
C ARG A 357 -1.54 -0.45 2.12
N ASN A 358 -2.53 -0.79 1.31
CA ASN A 358 -2.39 -1.76 0.21
C ASN A 358 -1.42 -1.27 -0.87
N ARG A 359 -1.42 0.03 -1.18
CA ARG A 359 -0.43 0.65 -2.07
C ARG A 359 0.99 0.46 -1.53
N THR A 360 1.21 0.82 -0.27
CA THR A 360 2.53 0.71 0.37
C THR A 360 3.02 -0.75 0.35
N HIS A 361 2.18 -1.69 0.78
CA HIS A 361 2.48 -3.13 0.74
C HIS A 361 2.88 -3.59 -0.67
N SER A 362 2.13 -3.16 -1.69
CA SER A 362 2.40 -3.55 -3.07
C SER A 362 3.74 -3.01 -3.58
N VAL A 363 4.09 -1.77 -3.23
CA VAL A 363 5.38 -1.16 -3.60
C VAL A 363 6.54 -1.85 -2.88
N GLU A 364 6.41 -2.15 -1.59
CA GLU A 364 7.44 -2.87 -0.82
C GLU A 364 7.69 -4.27 -1.37
N ASN A 365 6.63 -5.00 -1.74
CA ASN A 365 6.78 -6.31 -2.40
C ASN A 365 7.50 -6.20 -3.75
N PHE A 366 7.22 -5.15 -4.52
CA PHE A 366 7.93 -4.90 -5.78
C PHE A 366 9.43 -4.61 -5.54
N GLN A 367 9.76 -3.82 -4.52
CA GLN A 367 11.15 -3.55 -4.14
C GLN A 367 11.88 -4.82 -3.66
N LYS A 368 11.23 -5.64 -2.81
CA LYS A 368 11.77 -6.92 -2.35
C LYS A 368 12.04 -7.88 -3.51
N LEU A 369 11.25 -7.84 -4.59
CA LEU A 369 11.51 -8.65 -5.77
C LEU A 369 12.87 -8.31 -6.43
N MET A 370 13.29 -7.04 -6.38
CA MET A 370 14.60 -6.62 -6.91
C MET A 370 15.76 -7.23 -6.11
N GLU A 371 15.57 -7.44 -4.80
CA GLU A 371 16.57 -8.09 -3.94
C GLU A 371 16.90 -9.52 -4.41
N VAL A 372 15.88 -10.30 -4.82
CA VAL A 372 16.07 -11.66 -5.36
C VAL A 372 16.96 -11.62 -6.60
N GLN A 373 16.75 -10.62 -7.47
CA GLN A 373 17.55 -10.40 -8.67
C GLN A 373 19.03 -10.16 -8.34
N GLN A 374 19.29 -9.33 -7.32
CA GLN A 374 20.63 -8.95 -6.91
C GLN A 374 21.38 -10.15 -6.32
N VAL A 375 20.73 -10.91 -5.44
CA VAL A 375 21.32 -12.10 -4.80
C VAL A 375 21.55 -13.23 -5.82
N ALA A 376 20.63 -13.41 -6.77
CA ALA A 376 20.78 -14.41 -7.83
C ALA A 376 21.88 -14.04 -8.84
N GLY A 377 22.11 -12.73 -9.06
CA GLY A 377 22.89 -12.24 -10.19
C GLY A 377 22.17 -12.48 -11.53
N ALA A 378 20.83 -12.44 -11.50
CA ALA A 378 19.95 -12.72 -12.62
C ALA A 378 18.84 -11.67 -12.68
N ALA A 379 18.56 -11.12 -13.86
CA ALA A 379 17.54 -10.10 -14.03
C ALA A 379 16.17 -10.75 -14.32
N PHE A 380 15.22 -10.64 -13.39
CA PHE A 380 13.83 -11.08 -13.59
C PHE A 380 12.93 -9.94 -14.07
N ILE A 381 13.29 -8.69 -13.72
CA ILE A 381 12.55 -7.49 -14.09
C ILE A 381 13.56 -6.53 -14.73
N ALA A 382 13.64 -6.61 -16.05
CA ALA A 382 14.42 -5.70 -16.88
C ALA A 382 13.74 -5.57 -18.24
N PRO A 383 13.98 -4.49 -19.00
CA PRO A 383 13.41 -4.34 -20.33
C PRO A 383 13.75 -5.52 -21.24
N ALA A 384 12.73 -6.11 -21.87
CA ALA A 384 12.93 -7.10 -22.92
C ALA A 384 13.30 -6.41 -24.23
N ASP A 385 14.18 -7.06 -25.00
CA ASP A 385 14.59 -6.57 -26.32
C ASP A 385 13.56 -6.98 -27.39
N HIS A 386 12.80 -6.03 -27.90
CA HIS A 386 11.80 -6.26 -28.95
C HIS A 386 12.41 -6.69 -30.30
N ARG A 387 13.73 -6.56 -30.49
CA ARG A 387 14.45 -7.02 -31.70
C ARG A 387 14.79 -8.50 -31.68
N VAL A 388 14.26 -9.23 -30.70
CA VAL A 388 14.45 -10.68 -30.49
C VAL A 388 14.29 -11.51 -31.77
N VAL A 389 13.31 -11.18 -32.62
CA VAL A 389 13.02 -11.90 -33.87
C VAL A 389 14.13 -11.77 -34.94
N GLN A 390 15.00 -10.76 -34.81
CA GLN A 390 16.08 -10.47 -35.76
C GLN A 390 17.43 -11.08 -35.32
N ARG A 391 17.48 -11.73 -34.15
CA ARG A 391 18.71 -12.23 -33.56
C ARG A 391 18.60 -13.70 -33.13
N PRO A 392 19.72 -14.46 -33.15
CA PRO A 392 19.71 -15.82 -32.65
C PRO A 392 19.33 -15.87 -31.16
N VAL A 393 18.89 -17.04 -30.70
CA VAL A 393 18.63 -17.31 -29.28
C VAL A 393 19.96 -17.26 -28.53
N ALA A 394 19.99 -16.54 -27.41
CA ALA A 394 21.16 -16.51 -26.55
C ALA A 394 21.39 -17.91 -25.91
N PRO A 395 22.64 -18.40 -25.82
CA PRO A 395 22.93 -19.63 -25.11
C PRO A 395 22.53 -19.50 -23.62
N GLU A 396 22.10 -20.60 -23.00
CA GLU A 396 21.79 -20.57 -21.56
C GLU A 396 23.03 -20.19 -20.76
N ARG A 397 22.90 -19.14 -19.94
CA ARG A 397 23.95 -18.67 -19.06
C ARG A 397 24.05 -19.58 -17.83
N ASP A 398 25.27 -19.96 -17.46
CA ASP A 398 25.50 -20.58 -16.14
C ASP A 398 25.49 -19.50 -15.05
N TYR A 399 24.50 -19.57 -14.18
CA TYR A 399 24.38 -18.70 -13.01
C TYR A 399 25.09 -19.28 -11.78
N GLY A 400 25.87 -20.36 -11.91
CA GLY A 400 26.63 -20.98 -10.82
C GLY A 400 25.73 -21.66 -9.77
N VAL A 401 24.54 -22.10 -10.18
CA VAL A 401 23.56 -22.77 -9.30
C VAL A 401 23.35 -24.25 -9.63
N SER A 402 23.86 -24.73 -10.77
CA SER A 402 23.67 -26.09 -11.27
C SER A 402 24.68 -27.11 -10.70
N GLY A 403 25.84 -26.66 -10.22
CA GLY A 403 26.89 -27.52 -9.68
C GLY A 403 26.57 -28.19 -8.33
N THR A 404 27.23 -29.33 -8.04
CA THR A 404 27.09 -30.08 -6.77
C THR A 404 28.08 -29.64 -5.69
N GLY A 405 29.06 -28.79 -6.02
CA GLY A 405 30.06 -28.28 -5.08
C GLY A 405 29.50 -27.34 -4.01
N ALA A 406 30.31 -27.10 -2.97
CA ALA A 406 29.92 -26.29 -1.80
C ALA A 406 29.50 -24.86 -2.19
N ASP A 407 30.19 -24.22 -3.14
CA ASP A 407 29.90 -22.86 -3.57
C ASP A 407 28.53 -22.73 -4.25
N ALA A 408 28.18 -23.68 -5.11
CA ALA A 408 26.87 -23.73 -5.77
C ALA A 408 25.75 -24.02 -4.76
N ALA A 409 25.99 -24.89 -3.77
CA ALA A 409 25.06 -25.14 -2.67
C ALA A 409 24.85 -23.89 -1.80
N ALA A 410 25.93 -23.20 -1.43
CA ALA A 410 25.87 -21.96 -0.66
C ALA A 410 25.16 -20.85 -1.45
N LYS A 411 25.40 -20.73 -2.76
CA LYS A 411 24.68 -19.79 -3.62
C LYS A 411 23.19 -20.09 -3.69
N ARG A 412 22.79 -21.35 -3.91
CA ARG A 412 21.38 -21.77 -3.87
C ARG A 412 20.72 -21.44 -2.53
N ALA A 413 21.39 -21.70 -1.42
CA ALA A 413 20.87 -21.39 -0.09
C ALA A 413 20.64 -19.88 0.11
N ARG A 414 21.58 -19.02 -0.33
CA ARG A 414 21.41 -17.56 -0.27
C ARG A 414 20.23 -17.07 -1.14
N ILE A 415 20.09 -17.61 -2.35
CA ILE A 415 18.99 -17.27 -3.25
C ILE A 415 17.65 -17.74 -2.67
N GLN A 416 17.59 -18.97 -2.14
CA GLN A 416 16.37 -19.49 -1.51
C GLN A 416 15.97 -18.62 -0.31
N ALA A 417 16.92 -18.18 0.52
CA ALA A 417 16.63 -17.29 1.64
C ALA A 417 16.08 -15.92 1.21
N SER A 418 16.50 -15.36 0.07
CA SER A 418 15.91 -14.12 -0.46
C SER A 418 14.54 -14.35 -1.10
N ILE A 419 14.31 -15.53 -1.69
CA ILE A 419 13.00 -15.97 -2.17
C ILE A 419 12.03 -16.15 -1.00
N ASP A 420 12.45 -16.75 0.11
CA ASP A 420 11.61 -16.96 1.29
C ASP A 420 11.14 -15.62 1.90
N ARG A 421 11.96 -14.56 1.79
CA ARG A 421 11.57 -13.17 2.15
C ARG A 421 10.46 -12.58 1.27
N GLN A 422 10.10 -13.23 0.15
CA GLN A 422 8.93 -12.86 -0.66
C GLN A 422 7.60 -13.34 -0.06
N ARG A 423 7.59 -14.05 1.08
CA ARG A 423 6.34 -14.52 1.71
C ARG A 423 5.25 -13.44 1.81
N PRO A 424 5.51 -12.16 2.21
CA PRO A 424 4.48 -11.12 2.27
C PRO A 424 3.81 -10.77 0.92
N HIS A 425 4.42 -11.15 -0.21
CA HIS A 425 3.81 -10.99 -1.53
C HIS A 425 2.74 -12.06 -1.78
N TRP A 426 2.95 -13.29 -1.28
CA TRP A 426 2.15 -14.47 -1.68
C TRP A 426 1.29 -15.06 -0.56
N ASP A 427 1.56 -14.70 0.69
CA ASP A 427 0.86 -15.15 1.89
C ASP A 427 0.70 -13.97 2.84
N ALA A 428 -0.22 -13.04 2.52
CA ALA A 428 -0.37 -11.77 3.25
C ALA A 428 -1.66 -11.73 4.06
N LEU A 429 -1.92 -12.75 4.87
CA LEU A 429 -3.22 -12.92 5.53
C LEU A 429 -3.62 -11.72 6.41
N ASN A 430 -2.66 -11.03 7.03
CA ASN A 430 -2.91 -9.83 7.82
C ASN A 430 -3.30 -8.61 6.96
N ILE A 431 -2.76 -8.52 5.74
CA ILE A 431 -3.17 -7.51 4.76
C ILE A 431 -4.59 -7.81 4.27
N GLU A 432 -4.90 -9.09 4.08
CA GLU A 432 -6.22 -9.52 3.61
C GLU A 432 -7.33 -9.33 4.65
N LEU A 433 -7.07 -9.65 5.93
CA LEU A 433 -8.11 -9.76 6.98
C LEU A 433 -7.91 -8.82 8.18
N GLY A 434 -6.69 -8.33 8.41
CA GLY A 434 -6.29 -7.62 9.63
C GLY A 434 -6.36 -6.10 9.54
N PHE A 435 -6.98 -5.52 8.51
CA PHE A 435 -7.23 -4.08 8.50
C PHE A 435 -8.37 -3.70 9.45
N SER A 436 -8.23 -2.54 10.10
CA SER A 436 -9.21 -1.99 11.04
C SER A 436 -9.63 -0.58 10.61
N TYR A 437 -10.87 -0.23 10.90
CA TYR A 437 -11.42 1.11 10.71
C TYR A 437 -11.26 2.02 11.95
N ALA A 438 -10.67 1.53 13.05
CA ALA A 438 -10.41 2.31 14.26
C ALA A 438 -8.93 2.74 14.33
N GLU A 439 -8.67 3.94 14.85
CA GLU A 439 -7.33 4.57 14.99
C GLU A 439 -6.49 4.02 16.17
N ASP A 440 -6.87 2.88 16.75
CA ASP A 440 -6.17 2.35 17.94
C ASP A 440 -4.83 1.69 17.51
N ASP A 441 -3.77 2.48 17.54
CA ASP A 441 -2.36 2.21 17.18
C ASP A 441 -1.61 1.32 18.19
N SER A 442 -2.31 0.69 19.14
CA SER A 442 -1.68 -0.04 20.26
C SER A 442 -1.21 -1.47 19.93
N GLU A 443 -1.41 -1.97 18.70
CA GLU A 443 -0.94 -3.30 18.32
C GLU A 443 0.49 -3.26 17.75
N CYS A 444 1.41 -3.90 18.49
CA CYS A 444 2.72 -4.33 18.05
C CYS A 444 2.63 -4.82 16.58
N ALA A 445 3.52 -4.33 15.69
CA ALA A 445 3.45 -4.55 14.25
C ALA A 445 3.35 -6.06 13.89
N ILE A 446 2.12 -6.57 13.80
CA ILE A 446 1.87 -7.96 13.41
C ILE A 446 2.37 -8.08 11.96
N PRO A 447 3.29 -9.00 11.66
CA PRO A 447 3.81 -9.17 10.31
C PRO A 447 2.68 -9.35 9.29
N ASP A 448 2.89 -8.90 8.04
CA ASP A 448 1.85 -8.93 7.00
C ASP A 448 1.24 -10.31 6.73
N TYR A 449 1.96 -11.37 7.08
CA TYR A 449 1.59 -12.77 6.87
C TYR A 449 0.96 -13.45 8.08
N ASP A 450 1.03 -12.85 9.27
CA ASP A 450 0.44 -13.41 10.50
C ASP A 450 -0.86 -12.67 10.82
N TYR A 451 -1.98 -13.37 10.91
CA TYR A 451 -3.28 -12.76 11.24
C TYR A 451 -3.86 -13.45 12.46
N VAL A 452 -4.10 -12.70 13.53
CA VAL A 452 -4.81 -13.21 14.70
C VAL A 452 -6.29 -12.81 14.59
N PRO A 453 -7.24 -13.75 14.60
CA PRO A 453 -8.66 -13.41 14.70
C PRO A 453 -8.92 -12.60 15.97
N VAL A 454 -9.54 -11.43 15.84
CA VAL A 454 -9.84 -10.55 16.99
C VAL A 454 -11.29 -10.09 16.98
N ILE A 455 -11.80 -9.75 18.16
CA ILE A 455 -13.07 -9.03 18.34
C ILE A 455 -12.72 -7.68 18.96
N ARG A 456 -12.39 -6.73 18.10
CA ARG A 456 -11.94 -5.39 18.48
C ARG A 456 -12.64 -4.36 17.61
N ARG A 457 -13.00 -3.22 18.19
CA ARG A 457 -13.61 -2.09 17.46
C ARG A 457 -12.81 -1.76 16.20
N GLY A 458 -13.52 -1.59 15.09
CA GLY A 458 -12.97 -1.32 13.76
C GLY A 458 -12.46 -2.55 13.01
N ALA A 459 -12.07 -3.62 13.70
CA ALA A 459 -11.59 -4.83 13.06
C ALA A 459 -12.74 -5.62 12.41
N ARG A 460 -12.40 -6.39 11.38
CA ARG A 460 -13.27 -7.44 10.85
C ARG A 460 -13.48 -8.52 11.92
N LEU A 461 -14.72 -8.94 12.14
CA LEU A 461 -15.06 -9.96 13.14
C LEU A 461 -14.22 -11.23 12.94
N GLY A 462 -13.45 -11.63 13.96
CA GLY A 462 -12.63 -12.83 13.93
C GLY A 462 -13.44 -14.09 13.62
N HIS A 463 -12.93 -14.91 12.70
CA HIS A 463 -13.51 -16.22 12.42
C HIS A 463 -13.19 -17.20 13.55
N ALA A 464 -14.23 -17.90 14.00
CA ALA A 464 -14.10 -19.17 14.67
C ALA A 464 -15.24 -20.09 14.21
N TRP A 465 -15.05 -21.39 14.37
CA TRP A 465 -16.10 -22.35 14.11
C TRP A 465 -16.83 -22.72 15.40
N ILE A 466 -18.15 -22.53 15.40
CA ILE A 466 -19.05 -22.76 16.54
C ILE A 466 -19.88 -24.02 16.30
N GLY A 467 -20.05 -24.85 17.33
CA GLY A 467 -20.77 -26.14 17.30
C GLY A 467 -19.87 -27.36 17.03
N ALA A 468 -20.48 -28.56 17.00
CA ALA A 468 -19.79 -29.85 16.81
C ALA A 468 -20.42 -30.67 15.66
N GLY A 469 -19.62 -31.50 14.98
CA GLY A 469 -20.10 -32.38 13.89
C GLY A 469 -20.59 -31.61 12.65
N GLY A 470 -21.60 -32.14 11.95
CA GLY A 470 -22.16 -31.56 10.71
C GLY A 470 -22.97 -30.28 10.89
N THR A 471 -23.05 -29.70 12.09
CA THR A 471 -23.78 -28.46 12.40
C THR A 471 -22.86 -27.26 12.68
N ARG A 472 -21.58 -27.37 12.29
CA ARG A 472 -20.55 -26.34 12.50
C ARG A 472 -20.85 -25.08 11.69
N ARG A 473 -20.90 -23.91 12.34
CA ARG A 473 -21.12 -22.60 11.70
C ARG A 473 -19.95 -21.66 11.96
N SER A 474 -19.65 -20.78 11.01
CA SER A 474 -18.65 -19.73 11.22
C SER A 474 -19.24 -18.61 12.08
N THR A 475 -18.45 -17.97 12.94
CA THR A 475 -18.83 -16.71 13.63
C THR A 475 -19.34 -15.65 12.64
N LEU A 476 -18.82 -15.65 11.42
CA LEU A 476 -19.24 -14.75 10.35
C LEU A 476 -20.68 -15.01 9.89
N ASP A 477 -21.24 -16.18 10.16
CA ASP A 477 -22.61 -16.53 9.74
C ASP A 477 -23.68 -16.07 10.75
N PHE A 478 -23.30 -15.41 11.85
CA PHE A 478 -24.22 -15.04 12.92
C PHE A 478 -24.73 -13.59 12.87
N TYR A 479 -24.06 -12.67 12.17
CA TYR A 479 -24.54 -11.28 12.05
C TYR A 479 -25.48 -11.08 10.86
N SER A 480 -26.41 -10.14 10.97
CA SER A 480 -27.31 -9.74 9.89
C SER A 480 -26.53 -8.95 8.84
N ARG A 481 -26.86 -9.19 7.57
CA ARG A 481 -26.32 -8.39 6.47
C ARG A 481 -27.12 -7.13 6.20
N ASP A 482 -28.27 -6.94 6.85
CA ASP A 482 -29.21 -5.84 6.57
C ASP A 482 -29.32 -4.82 7.70
N THR A 483 -28.84 -5.18 8.89
CA THR A 483 -28.83 -4.32 10.07
C THR A 483 -27.67 -4.67 11.00
N PHE A 484 -27.50 -3.89 12.07
CA PHE A 484 -26.52 -4.15 13.12
C PHE A 484 -26.91 -5.39 13.93
N SER A 485 -25.93 -6.19 14.34
CA SER A 485 -26.16 -7.37 15.17
C SER A 485 -25.34 -7.32 16.44
N LEU A 486 -26.01 -7.46 17.59
CA LEU A 486 -25.36 -7.72 18.87
C LEU A 486 -25.21 -9.24 19.05
N LEU A 487 -23.97 -9.72 18.94
CA LEU A 487 -23.60 -11.10 19.21
C LEU A 487 -23.30 -11.25 20.70
N LEU A 488 -24.05 -12.10 21.39
CA LEU A 488 -23.84 -12.44 22.80
C LEU A 488 -23.13 -13.79 22.88
N PHE A 489 -21.86 -13.79 23.31
CA PHE A 489 -21.07 -15.00 23.43
C PHE A 489 -21.22 -15.59 24.85
N GLY A 490 -21.81 -16.78 24.96
CA GLY A 490 -22.01 -17.47 26.25
C GLY A 490 -23.36 -17.20 26.95
N GLY A 491 -23.46 -17.65 28.20
CA GLY A 491 -24.70 -17.68 28.99
C GLY A 491 -25.08 -16.36 29.67
N VAL A 492 -25.03 -15.24 28.95
CA VAL A 492 -25.55 -13.96 29.47
C VAL A 492 -27.03 -14.14 29.79
N ALA A 493 -27.38 -14.09 31.07
CA ALA A 493 -28.75 -14.32 31.52
C ALA A 493 -29.68 -13.24 30.94
N ALA A 494 -30.79 -13.66 30.34
CA ALA A 494 -31.77 -12.86 29.61
C ALA A 494 -32.48 -11.73 30.40
N GLY A 495 -31.97 -11.33 31.57
CA GLY A 495 -32.51 -10.28 32.43
C GLY A 495 -31.60 -9.04 32.60
N GLN A 496 -30.42 -8.99 31.99
CA GLN A 496 -29.45 -7.89 32.20
C GLN A 496 -29.46 -6.79 31.11
N VAL A 497 -30.23 -6.97 30.04
CA VAL A 497 -30.36 -6.05 28.89
C VAL A 497 -31.81 -5.94 28.47
N ASN A 498 -32.27 -4.75 28.11
CA ASN A 498 -33.59 -4.58 27.50
C ASN A 498 -33.56 -4.99 26.01
N LEU A 499 -33.67 -6.30 25.76
CA LEU A 499 -33.65 -6.90 24.42
C LEU A 499 -34.75 -6.33 23.51
N ASP A 500 -35.91 -5.98 24.08
CA ASP A 500 -37.02 -5.41 23.33
C ASP A 500 -36.72 -3.99 22.85
N ALA A 501 -36.00 -3.19 23.65
CA ALA A 501 -35.54 -1.88 23.22
C ALA A 501 -34.50 -1.98 22.08
N LEU A 502 -33.55 -2.92 22.16
CA LEU A 502 -32.54 -3.12 21.11
C LEU A 502 -33.20 -3.55 19.79
N LYS A 503 -34.13 -4.52 19.85
CA LYS A 503 -34.93 -4.94 18.71
C LYS A 503 -35.81 -3.80 18.18
N GLY A 504 -36.39 -3.00 19.07
CA GLY A 504 -37.18 -1.81 18.72
C GLY A 504 -36.37 -0.73 17.98
N ALA A 505 -35.06 -0.65 18.23
CA ALA A 505 -34.14 0.20 17.47
C ALA A 505 -33.61 -0.45 16.18
N GLY A 506 -34.08 -1.65 15.83
CA GLY A 506 -33.67 -2.38 14.63
C GLY A 506 -32.32 -3.09 14.76
N ILE A 507 -31.81 -3.30 15.97
CA ILE A 507 -30.61 -4.11 16.23
C ILE A 507 -31.03 -5.56 16.38
N ASP A 508 -30.44 -6.44 15.59
CA ASP A 508 -30.63 -7.88 15.70
C ASP A 508 -29.82 -8.41 16.89
N VAL A 509 -30.40 -9.28 17.73
CA VAL A 509 -29.70 -9.82 18.91
C VAL A 509 -29.60 -11.31 18.77
N VAL A 510 -28.36 -11.82 18.72
CA VAL A 510 -28.06 -13.21 18.40
C VAL A 510 -27.25 -13.81 19.52
N GLN A 511 -27.78 -14.88 20.11
CA GLN A 511 -27.06 -15.67 21.10
C GLN A 511 -26.19 -16.70 20.38
N VAL A 512 -24.92 -16.76 20.76
CA VAL A 512 -23.92 -17.67 20.19
C VAL A 512 -23.50 -18.63 21.29
N ASP A 513 -23.85 -19.91 21.10
CA ASP A 513 -23.48 -20.98 22.03
C ASP A 513 -22.03 -21.41 21.79
N VAL A 514 -21.14 -20.97 22.67
CA VAL A 514 -19.70 -21.18 22.51
C VAL A 514 -19.24 -22.36 23.35
N PRO A 515 -18.57 -23.37 22.75
CA PRO A 515 -17.93 -24.45 23.51
C PRO A 515 -16.87 -23.92 24.48
N GLU A 516 -16.79 -24.52 25.68
CA GLU A 516 -15.81 -24.19 26.72
C GLU A 516 -14.35 -24.27 26.23
N ALA A 517 -14.05 -25.16 25.26
CA ALA A 517 -12.73 -25.31 24.65
C ALA A 517 -12.28 -24.09 23.80
N LEU A 518 -13.21 -23.23 23.38
CA LEU A 518 -12.88 -21.98 22.70
C LEU A 518 -12.67 -20.82 23.68
N ALA A 519 -13.02 -20.97 24.97
CA ALA A 519 -13.17 -19.87 25.95
C ALA A 519 -11.95 -18.94 26.14
N ASP A 520 -10.75 -19.36 25.72
CA ASP A 520 -9.49 -18.60 25.76
C ASP A 520 -8.72 -18.55 24.42
N ALA A 521 -9.28 -19.10 23.34
CA ALA A 521 -8.60 -19.14 22.03
C ALA A 521 -8.76 -17.79 21.29
N ASN A 522 -7.64 -17.22 20.83
CA ASN A 522 -7.53 -15.99 20.00
C ASN A 522 -7.59 -14.63 20.74
N GLY A 523 -7.28 -14.59 22.04
CA GLY A 523 -7.23 -13.32 22.78
C GLY A 523 -8.61 -12.70 23.07
N PHE A 524 -9.68 -13.44 22.83
CA PHE A 524 -11.06 -13.10 23.19
C PHE A 524 -11.53 -13.96 24.36
N ARG A 525 -12.13 -13.33 25.38
CA ARG A 525 -12.77 -14.04 26.49
C ARG A 525 -14.22 -14.28 26.15
N TRP A 526 -14.62 -15.56 26.05
CA TRP A 526 -15.98 -15.93 25.67
C TRP A 526 -16.96 -15.78 26.85
N GLY A 527 -17.25 -14.52 27.17
CA GLY A 527 -18.29 -14.01 28.08
C GLY A 527 -18.66 -12.55 27.77
N ASP A 528 -18.09 -12.00 26.70
CA ASP A 528 -18.27 -10.63 26.23
C ASP A 528 -19.28 -10.60 25.06
N ALA A 529 -19.70 -9.42 24.61
CA ALA A 529 -20.52 -9.24 23.42
C ALA A 529 -19.85 -8.37 22.37
N ALA A 530 -20.29 -8.51 21.13
CA ALA A 530 -19.83 -7.69 20.01
C ALA A 530 -21.01 -7.14 19.21
N LEU A 531 -21.05 -5.84 19.02
CA LEU A 531 -21.93 -5.18 18.06
C LEU A 531 -21.25 -5.17 16.70
N VAL A 532 -21.82 -5.87 15.73
CA VAL A 532 -21.27 -6.10 14.40
C VAL A 532 -22.11 -5.37 13.35
N ARG A 533 -21.43 -4.70 12.43
CA ARG A 533 -22.03 -3.99 11.29
C ARG A 533 -22.50 -4.96 10.20
N PRO A 534 -23.36 -4.49 9.27
CA PRO A 534 -23.75 -5.25 8.08
C PRO A 534 -22.59 -5.76 7.21
N ASP A 535 -21.43 -5.10 7.25
CA ASP A 535 -20.21 -5.50 6.52
C ASP A 535 -19.26 -6.39 7.35
N GLY A 536 -19.67 -6.82 8.55
CA GLY A 536 -18.90 -7.73 9.40
C GLY A 536 -17.80 -7.08 10.22
N HIS A 537 -17.71 -5.75 10.25
CA HIS A 537 -16.79 -5.04 11.15
C HIS A 537 -17.41 -4.80 12.51
N VAL A 538 -16.61 -4.92 13.57
CA VAL A 538 -17.03 -4.69 14.95
C VAL A 538 -17.15 -3.18 15.20
N LEU A 539 -18.33 -2.72 15.60
CA LEU A 539 -18.61 -1.34 15.97
C LEU A 539 -18.35 -1.07 17.46
N TRP A 540 -18.63 -2.07 18.30
CA TRP A 540 -18.44 -2.03 19.75
C TRP A 540 -18.22 -3.45 20.28
N CYS A 541 -17.48 -3.61 21.36
CA CYS A 541 -17.32 -4.88 22.08
C CYS A 541 -17.13 -4.61 23.58
N GLY A 542 -17.64 -5.51 24.43
CA GLY A 542 -17.50 -5.38 25.88
C GLY A 542 -18.38 -6.36 26.67
N GLN A 543 -18.23 -6.37 27.99
CA GLN A 543 -19.07 -7.15 28.89
C GLN A 543 -20.44 -6.51 29.04
N VAL A 544 -21.48 -7.28 28.75
CA VAL A 544 -22.85 -6.78 28.82
C VAL A 544 -23.43 -7.10 30.20
N ALA A 545 -23.37 -6.13 31.11
CA ALA A 545 -23.88 -6.26 32.48
C ALA A 545 -24.54 -4.95 32.98
N GLY A 546 -25.82 -4.75 32.66
CA GLY A 546 -26.61 -3.62 33.17
C GLY A 546 -27.16 -2.67 32.09
N VAL A 547 -27.98 -1.70 32.51
CA VAL A 547 -28.66 -0.75 31.62
C VAL A 547 -27.66 0.19 30.92
N ALA A 548 -26.58 0.58 31.61
CA ALA A 548 -25.57 1.51 31.10
C ALA A 548 -24.88 1.02 29.81
N GLN A 549 -24.56 -0.28 29.69
CA GLN A 549 -23.99 -0.82 28.44
C GLN A 549 -25.03 -0.87 27.31
N GLY A 550 -26.32 -0.98 27.62
CA GLY A 550 -27.37 -0.82 26.61
C GLY A 550 -27.34 0.57 25.98
N ASP A 551 -27.18 1.61 26.80
CA ASP A 551 -27.06 3.00 26.35
C ASP A 551 -25.79 3.23 25.51
N GLU A 552 -24.67 2.59 25.86
CA GLU A 552 -23.43 2.62 25.05
C GLU A 552 -23.62 2.00 23.66
N ILE A 553 -24.31 0.86 23.57
CA ILE A 553 -24.62 0.19 22.30
C ILE A 553 -25.48 1.10 21.43
N PHE A 554 -26.53 1.72 21.99
CA PHE A 554 -27.36 2.67 21.27
C PHE A 554 -26.59 3.91 20.83
N ALA A 555 -25.73 4.44 21.71
CA ALA A 555 -24.87 5.57 21.38
C ALA A 555 -23.96 5.23 20.19
N ALA A 556 -23.30 4.07 20.19
CA ALA A 556 -22.44 3.64 19.10
C ALA A 556 -23.18 3.54 17.75
N VAL A 557 -24.40 2.98 17.72
CA VAL A 557 -25.23 2.94 16.52
C VAL A 557 -25.64 4.34 16.07
N ASN A 558 -26.14 5.16 17.00
CA ASN A 558 -26.62 6.51 16.71
C ASN A 558 -25.51 7.47 16.28
N GLU A 559 -24.30 7.31 16.80
CA GLU A 559 -23.13 8.05 16.37
C GLU A 559 -22.75 7.68 14.94
N LEU A 560 -22.67 6.38 14.61
CA LEU A 560 -22.29 5.94 13.27
C LEU A 560 -23.38 6.32 12.26
N ALA A 561 -24.64 6.05 12.56
CA ALA A 561 -25.78 6.36 11.70
C ALA A 561 -25.96 7.86 11.45
N ALA A 562 -25.50 8.72 12.38
CA ALA A 562 -25.46 10.17 12.20
C ALA A 562 -24.16 10.68 11.52
N GLY A 563 -23.26 9.78 11.12
CA GLY A 563 -21.93 10.14 10.60
C GLY A 563 -21.08 10.95 11.59
N ARG A 564 -21.33 10.78 12.90
CA ARG A 564 -20.67 11.51 13.99
C ARG A 564 -19.45 10.80 14.55
N VAL A 565 -19.36 9.49 14.38
CA VAL A 565 -18.06 8.81 14.48
C VAL A 565 -17.16 9.53 13.48
N PHE A 566 -16.01 10.05 13.89
CA PHE A 566 -15.00 10.75 13.08
C PHE A 566 -15.10 12.29 12.92
N ARG A 567 -16.06 13.02 13.53
CA ARG A 567 -16.01 14.50 13.49
C ARG A 567 -14.84 15.10 14.27
N GLU A 568 -14.38 14.46 15.34
CA GLU A 568 -13.18 14.92 16.06
C GLU A 568 -11.90 14.72 15.24
N ALA A 569 -11.80 13.70 14.38
CA ALA A 569 -10.65 13.51 13.49
C ALA A 569 -10.67 14.44 12.27
N SER A 570 -11.84 14.80 11.73
CA SER A 570 -11.92 15.78 10.64
C SER A 570 -11.70 17.21 11.12
N ARG A 571 -12.13 17.56 12.35
CA ARG A 571 -11.75 18.82 12.99
C ARG A 571 -10.31 18.78 13.45
N ALA A 572 -9.81 17.74 14.12
CA ALA A 572 -8.39 17.67 14.49
C ALA A 572 -7.48 17.73 13.26
N ARG A 573 -7.78 17.03 12.16
CA ARG A 573 -6.99 17.20 10.91
C ARG A 573 -7.14 18.58 10.29
N LYS A 574 -8.34 19.17 10.20
CA LYS A 574 -8.49 20.54 9.65
C LYS A 574 -7.97 21.64 10.57
N THR A 575 -7.98 21.44 11.88
CA THR A 575 -7.58 22.43 12.88
C THR A 575 -6.08 22.28 13.19
N ASP A 576 -5.51 21.07 13.19
CA ASP A 576 -4.05 20.86 13.24
C ASP A 576 -3.39 21.17 11.89
N GLU A 577 -4.03 20.92 10.73
CA GLU A 577 -3.51 21.36 9.43
C GLU A 577 -3.69 22.87 9.24
N MET A 578 -4.77 23.52 9.74
CA MET A 578 -4.88 24.99 9.72
C MET A 578 -3.99 25.68 10.75
N GLU A 579 -3.85 25.16 11.97
CA GLU A 579 -3.03 25.79 13.02
C GLU A 579 -1.52 25.54 12.82
N ASN A 580 -1.13 24.41 12.20
CA ASN A 580 0.26 24.24 11.73
C ASN A 580 0.53 24.97 10.39
N SER A 581 -0.45 25.10 9.48
CA SER A 581 -0.31 25.93 8.27
C SER A 581 -0.19 27.42 8.62
N MET A 582 -0.93 27.90 9.62
CA MET A 582 -0.91 29.31 10.03
C MET A 582 0.37 29.72 10.78
N LYS A 583 1.23 28.78 11.19
CA LYS A 583 2.55 29.09 11.78
C LYS A 583 3.71 28.97 10.80
N SER A 584 3.49 28.42 9.60
CA SER A 584 4.50 28.35 8.53
C SER A 584 4.16 29.21 7.31
N GLU A 585 3.11 30.03 7.36
CA GLU A 585 2.78 31.01 6.32
C GLU A 585 3.67 32.27 6.41
N GLY A 586 4.98 32.03 6.26
CA GLY A 586 5.96 33.00 5.79
C GLY A 586 6.69 32.33 4.63
N MET A 587 6.37 32.76 3.40
CA MET A 587 6.97 32.34 2.13
C MET A 587 6.71 30.92 1.65
N VAL A 588 5.58 30.76 0.95
CA VAL A 588 5.58 29.98 -0.30
C VAL A 588 5.14 30.88 -1.43
N SER A 589 6.10 31.28 -2.26
CA SER A 589 5.84 31.89 -3.56
C SER A 589 4.97 30.96 -4.41
N LYS A 590 4.05 31.55 -5.16
CA LYS A 590 3.20 30.88 -6.15
C LYS A 590 3.95 29.83 -6.98
N ASP A 591 3.42 28.62 -6.92
CA ASP A 591 3.06 27.79 -8.08
C ASP A 591 4.20 27.35 -9.02
N GLU A 592 4.90 26.28 -8.61
CA GLU A 592 5.49 25.31 -9.54
C GLU A 592 4.95 23.92 -9.14
N GLY A 593 3.95 23.45 -9.90
CA GLY A 593 3.07 22.29 -9.61
C GLY A 593 3.75 20.91 -9.52
N GLY A 594 4.60 20.73 -8.52
CA GLY A 594 5.19 19.43 -8.14
C GLY A 594 4.72 18.98 -6.75
N VAL A 595 4.40 17.70 -6.60
CA VAL A 595 4.20 17.08 -5.28
C VAL A 595 5.56 17.02 -4.57
N ARG A 596 5.66 17.64 -3.39
CA ARG A 596 6.90 17.67 -2.59
C ARG A 596 6.88 16.56 -1.53
N PRO A 597 8.02 15.90 -1.24
CA PRO A 597 8.12 14.97 -0.12
C PRO A 597 7.70 15.64 1.19
N LYS A 598 6.92 14.94 2.03
CA LYS A 598 6.46 15.48 3.33
C LYS A 598 7.61 15.73 4.31
N LYS A 599 8.65 14.90 4.26
CA LYS A 599 9.89 15.01 5.02
C LYS A 599 10.96 14.11 4.39
N LEU A 600 12.23 14.42 4.65
CA LEU A 600 13.31 13.44 4.50
C LEU A 600 13.14 12.41 5.62
N ALA A 601 12.95 11.13 5.31
CA ALA A 601 12.71 10.10 6.32
C ALA A 601 14.02 9.67 7.01
N HIS A 602 14.96 9.08 6.25
CA HIS A 602 16.23 8.59 6.79
C HIS A 602 17.39 8.63 5.79
N VAL A 603 18.61 8.54 6.32
CA VAL A 603 19.86 8.37 5.56
C VAL A 603 20.48 7.01 5.89
N VAL A 604 20.94 6.27 4.88
CA VAL A 604 21.59 4.96 5.05
C VAL A 604 23.06 5.04 4.64
N LEU A 605 23.94 4.67 5.56
CA LEU A 605 25.38 4.63 5.36
C LEU A 605 25.86 3.17 5.25
N ARG A 606 26.81 2.93 4.35
CA ARG A 606 27.51 1.64 4.27
C ARG A 606 28.83 1.74 5.01
N SER A 607 29.14 0.72 5.78
CA SER A 607 30.43 0.58 6.48
C SER A 607 30.93 -0.85 6.34
N ASP A 608 32.18 -1.10 6.69
CA ASP A 608 32.72 -2.46 6.79
C ASP A 608 33.33 -2.70 8.18
N GLU A 609 34.66 -2.63 8.29
CA GLU A 609 35.38 -2.89 9.54
C GLU A 609 35.06 -1.84 10.61
N ARG A 610 34.61 -0.64 10.20
CA ARG A 610 34.26 0.48 11.08
C ARG A 610 32.79 0.52 11.50
N PHE A 611 32.00 -0.50 11.17
CA PHE A 611 30.55 -0.54 11.45
C PHE A 611 30.22 -0.21 12.91
N GLU A 612 30.92 -0.82 13.87
CA GLU A 612 30.69 -0.59 15.30
C GLU A 612 30.99 0.86 15.70
N ALA A 613 32.12 1.40 15.23
CA ALA A 613 32.52 2.77 15.48
C ALA A 613 31.53 3.76 14.86
N MET A 614 31.03 3.49 13.65
CA MET A 614 30.01 4.31 12.98
C MET A 614 28.71 4.36 13.79
N CYS A 615 28.26 3.22 14.31
CA CYS A 615 27.06 3.15 15.14
C CYS A 615 27.21 3.98 16.42
N GLU A 616 28.34 3.83 17.13
CA GLU A 616 28.60 4.59 18.36
C GLU A 616 28.74 6.09 18.10
N TRP A 617 29.41 6.45 17.01
CA TRP A 617 29.64 7.83 16.63
C TRP A 617 28.33 8.55 16.33
N TYR A 618 27.44 7.98 15.52
CA TYR A 618 26.15 8.60 15.20
C TYR A 618 25.16 8.61 16.37
N ARG A 619 25.16 7.54 17.20
CA ARG A 619 24.41 7.52 18.45
C ARG A 619 24.82 8.70 19.34
N ASP A 620 26.12 8.89 19.51
CA ASP A 620 26.65 9.94 20.37
C ASP A 620 26.46 11.33 19.77
N MET A 621 26.74 11.52 18.47
CA MET A 621 26.62 12.81 17.80
C MET A 621 25.19 13.36 17.88
N LEU A 622 24.21 12.54 17.51
CA LEU A 622 22.82 12.94 17.39
C LEU A 622 21.99 12.68 18.66
N SER A 623 22.63 12.20 19.74
CA SER A 623 21.94 11.70 20.94
C SER A 623 20.82 10.70 20.57
N ALA A 624 21.07 9.89 19.56
CA ALA A 624 20.06 9.01 18.97
C ALA A 624 19.86 7.75 19.81
N GLN A 625 18.63 7.26 19.81
CA GLN A 625 18.26 5.95 20.34
C GLN A 625 18.48 4.90 19.26
N VAL A 626 19.09 3.77 19.63
CA VAL A 626 19.22 2.61 18.74
C VAL A 626 17.88 1.87 18.74
N ALA A 627 17.15 1.97 17.63
CA ALA A 627 15.87 1.28 17.44
C ALA A 627 16.07 -0.22 17.14
N HIS A 628 17.15 -0.57 16.44
CA HIS A 628 17.52 -1.96 16.15
C HIS A 628 19.02 -2.04 15.89
N LYS A 629 19.68 -3.12 16.34
CA LYS A 629 21.06 -3.41 15.96
C LYS A 629 21.32 -4.91 15.95
N ASP A 630 21.93 -5.37 14.87
CA ASP A 630 22.48 -6.72 14.72
C ASP A 630 23.90 -6.67 14.11
N ALA A 631 24.44 -7.82 13.71
CA ALA A 631 25.79 -7.92 13.16
C ALA A 631 25.99 -7.21 11.80
N MET A 632 24.90 -6.85 11.13
CA MET A 632 24.87 -6.30 9.78
C MET A 632 24.20 -4.93 9.69
N THR A 633 23.29 -4.57 10.59
CA THR A 633 22.50 -3.36 10.50
C THR A 633 22.35 -2.68 11.85
N CYS A 634 22.29 -1.34 11.85
CA CYS A 634 21.99 -0.53 13.01
C CYS A 634 21.07 0.61 12.60
N PHE A 635 19.88 0.67 13.18
CA PHE A 635 18.88 1.73 12.96
C PHE A 635 18.82 2.63 14.18
N MET A 636 18.91 3.94 13.94
CA MET A 636 18.95 4.97 14.97
C MET A 636 17.92 6.05 14.69
N THR A 637 17.24 6.51 15.74
CA THR A 637 16.29 7.61 15.67
C THR A 637 16.54 8.63 16.78
N PHE A 638 16.20 9.89 16.54
CA PHE A 638 16.29 10.98 17.53
C PHE A 638 14.99 11.80 17.59
N ASP A 639 13.94 11.35 16.91
CA ASP A 639 12.61 11.94 16.94
C ASP A 639 11.53 10.85 16.78
N SER A 640 10.32 11.24 16.38
CA SER A 640 9.18 10.32 16.22
C SER A 640 9.24 9.44 14.96
N GLU A 641 10.24 9.60 14.08
CA GLU A 641 10.41 8.71 12.93
C GLU A 641 10.98 7.36 13.35
N HIS A 642 10.57 6.28 12.67
CA HIS A 642 10.98 4.92 13.01
C HIS A 642 12.52 4.73 13.03
N HIS A 643 13.23 5.44 12.16
CA HIS A 643 14.68 5.69 12.20
C HIS A 643 15.01 6.87 11.30
N ARG A 644 16.02 7.66 11.69
CA ARG A 644 16.57 8.78 10.92
C ARG A 644 17.90 8.44 10.26
N LEU A 645 18.64 7.51 10.85
CA LEU A 645 19.91 7.06 10.32
C LEU A 645 20.02 5.55 10.42
N ALA A 646 20.55 4.92 9.37
CA ALA A 646 20.88 3.51 9.35
C ALA A 646 22.34 3.31 8.95
N VAL A 647 23.05 2.41 9.62
CA VAL A 647 24.36 1.93 9.20
C VAL A 647 24.20 0.48 8.77
N VAL A 648 24.71 0.12 7.60
CA VAL A 648 24.69 -1.24 7.05
C VAL A 648 26.12 -1.71 6.84
N ARG A 649 26.49 -2.81 7.48
CA ARG A 649 27.77 -3.47 7.27
C ARG A 649 27.77 -4.20 5.93
N VAL A 650 28.78 -3.97 5.12
CA VAL A 650 29.00 -4.66 3.83
C VAL A 650 30.45 -5.13 3.78
N PRO A 651 30.72 -6.41 4.08
CA PRO A 651 32.07 -6.95 4.12
C PRO A 651 32.83 -6.83 2.79
N GLY A 652 34.08 -6.42 2.86
CA GLY A 652 34.98 -6.28 1.72
C GLY A 652 34.84 -4.96 0.96
N MET A 653 34.20 -3.95 1.55
CA MET A 653 34.13 -2.61 0.96
C MET A 653 35.47 -1.89 1.11
N VAL A 654 35.82 -1.10 0.10
CA VAL A 654 37.00 -0.23 0.12
C VAL A 654 36.60 1.19 0.52
N ASP A 655 37.53 1.91 1.15
CA ASP A 655 37.36 3.32 1.47
C ASP A 655 37.04 4.13 0.21
N ARG A 656 36.12 5.09 0.32
CA ARG A 656 35.79 6.00 -0.76
C ARG A 656 37.03 6.84 -1.11
N PRO A 657 37.52 6.80 -2.37
CA PRO A 657 38.64 7.65 -2.75
C PRO A 657 38.27 9.13 -2.62
N SER A 658 39.22 9.93 -2.13
CA SER A 658 39.06 11.37 -2.00
C SER A 658 38.88 12.03 -3.38
N GLY A 659 38.15 13.15 -3.43
CA GLY A 659 37.87 13.86 -4.68
C GLY A 659 36.89 13.17 -5.65
N THR A 660 36.12 12.17 -5.20
CA THR A 660 35.14 11.46 -6.03
C THR A 660 33.77 12.14 -6.04
N VAL A 661 33.10 12.14 -7.20
CA VAL A 661 31.71 12.61 -7.34
C VAL A 661 30.76 11.82 -6.43
N GLY A 662 29.78 12.50 -5.81
CA GLY A 662 28.78 11.88 -4.94
C GLY A 662 28.25 12.84 -3.87
N LEU A 663 27.68 12.28 -2.79
CA LEU A 663 27.25 13.04 -1.61
C LEU A 663 28.44 13.76 -0.97
N GLU A 664 28.29 15.06 -0.68
CA GLU A 664 29.31 15.88 -0.02
C GLU A 664 29.17 15.73 1.51
N HIS A 665 28.06 16.21 2.09
CA HIS A 665 27.75 16.07 3.52
C HIS A 665 26.25 15.87 3.77
N VAL A 666 25.92 15.51 5.01
CA VAL A 666 24.56 15.55 5.57
C VAL A 666 24.51 16.56 6.70
N ALA A 667 23.53 17.47 6.66
CA ALA A 667 23.39 18.53 7.65
C ALA A 667 22.22 18.28 8.62
N PHE A 668 22.41 18.63 9.90
CA PHE A 668 21.41 18.58 10.94
C PHE A 668 21.29 19.93 11.65
N THR A 669 20.08 20.50 11.66
CA THR A 669 19.81 21.80 12.28
C THR A 669 19.32 21.63 13.72
N PHE A 670 19.92 22.37 14.65
CA PHE A 670 19.48 22.51 16.03
C PHE A 670 18.57 23.72 16.20
N GLY A 671 17.70 23.68 17.21
CA GLY A 671 16.75 24.76 17.48
C GLY A 671 17.38 26.04 18.04
N THR A 672 18.54 25.95 18.69
CA THR A 672 19.24 27.11 19.26
C THR A 672 20.76 26.98 19.16
N LEU A 673 21.46 28.13 19.16
CA LEU A 673 22.94 28.15 19.23
C LEU A 673 23.46 27.47 20.51
N ALA A 674 22.71 27.55 21.61
CA ALA A 674 23.07 26.91 22.86
C ALA A 674 23.11 25.39 22.72
N ASP A 675 22.10 24.78 22.11
CA ASP A 675 22.05 23.32 21.92
C ASP A 675 23.17 22.83 21.00
N LEU A 676 23.52 23.61 19.97
CA LEU A 676 24.62 23.33 19.06
C LEU A 676 25.98 23.36 19.80
N LEU A 677 26.27 24.41 20.56
CA LEU A 677 27.54 24.56 21.27
C LEU A 677 27.66 23.64 22.49
N GLU A 678 26.55 23.32 23.18
CA GLU A 678 26.54 22.30 24.23
C GLU A 678 26.70 20.89 23.65
N THR A 679 26.20 20.63 22.43
CA THR A 679 26.53 19.41 21.69
C THR A 679 28.02 19.32 21.40
N TYR A 680 28.65 20.41 20.92
CA TYR A 680 30.11 20.47 20.76
C TYR A 680 30.84 20.19 22.09
N ALA A 681 30.43 20.81 23.19
CA ALA A 681 31.03 20.63 24.52
C ALA A 681 30.95 19.17 25.00
N ARG A 682 29.84 18.49 24.69
CA ARG A 682 29.59 17.09 25.03
C ARG A 682 30.42 16.11 24.19
N LEU A 683 30.66 16.44 22.92
CA LEU A 683 31.38 15.59 21.97
C LEU A 683 32.90 15.72 22.08
N LYS A 684 33.41 16.92 22.39
CA LYS A 684 34.85 17.21 22.46
C LYS A 684 35.65 16.26 23.39
N PRO A 685 35.20 15.91 24.62
CA PRO A 685 35.92 14.97 25.49
C PRO A 685 36.02 13.55 24.93
N LYS A 686 35.17 13.19 23.96
CA LYS A 686 35.19 11.90 23.27
C LYS A 686 36.11 11.89 22.04
N GLY A 687 36.81 13.00 21.77
CA GLY A 687 37.65 13.16 20.59
C GLY A 687 36.90 13.49 19.31
N VAL A 688 35.58 13.71 19.38
CA VAL A 688 34.76 14.14 18.24
C VAL A 688 34.80 15.67 18.18
N VAL A 689 35.72 16.18 17.37
CA VAL A 689 35.96 17.63 17.19
C VAL A 689 35.70 18.04 15.74
N PRO A 690 35.18 19.26 15.50
CA PRO A 690 34.91 19.71 14.16
C PRO A 690 36.20 19.92 13.37
N ILE A 691 36.19 19.55 12.09
CA ILE A 691 37.24 19.85 11.12
C ILE A 691 37.16 21.31 10.64
N LEU A 692 35.97 21.91 10.70
CA LEU A 692 35.73 23.31 10.34
C LEU A 692 34.57 23.89 11.17
N THR A 693 34.80 25.07 11.73
CA THR A 693 33.82 25.92 12.40
C THR A 693 33.67 27.20 11.59
N ILE A 694 32.46 27.48 11.11
CA ILE A 694 32.24 28.57 10.18
C ILE A 694 30.85 29.18 10.37
N ASN A 695 30.78 30.50 10.40
CA ASN A 695 29.54 31.24 10.25
C ASN A 695 29.42 31.57 8.76
N HIS A 696 28.47 30.94 8.07
CA HIS A 696 28.21 31.20 6.65
C HIS A 696 27.50 32.53 6.44
N GLY A 697 26.90 33.10 7.49
CA GLY A 697 25.97 34.23 7.42
C GLY A 697 24.53 33.75 7.63
N PRO A 698 24.02 32.85 6.77
CA PRO A 698 22.75 32.19 6.97
C PRO A 698 22.71 31.24 8.17
N THR A 699 23.82 30.55 8.41
CA THR A 699 23.94 29.52 9.44
C THR A 699 25.26 29.64 10.18
N VAL A 700 25.27 29.24 11.44
CA VAL A 700 26.49 28.90 12.19
C VAL A 700 26.65 27.39 12.18
N SER A 701 27.78 26.93 11.63
CA SER A 701 27.99 25.52 11.28
C SER A 701 29.29 24.94 11.85
N LEU A 702 29.21 23.67 12.25
CA LEU A 702 30.32 22.83 12.71
C LEU A 702 30.35 21.56 11.84
N TYR A 703 31.41 21.41 11.05
CA TYR A 703 31.63 20.26 10.18
C TYR A 703 32.49 19.21 10.85
N TYR A 704 32.10 17.94 10.76
CA TYR A 704 32.79 16.78 11.31
C TYR A 704 33.03 15.73 10.23
N GLU A 705 33.98 14.82 10.48
CA GLU A 705 34.12 13.56 9.73
C GLU A 705 33.73 12.39 10.63
N ASP A 706 32.90 11.49 10.11
CA ASP A 706 32.59 10.22 10.75
C ASP A 706 33.76 9.21 10.59
N PRO A 707 33.71 8.04 11.25
CA PRO A 707 34.77 7.02 11.12
C PRO A 707 35.07 6.55 9.70
N ASP A 708 34.10 6.58 8.78
CA ASP A 708 34.27 6.28 7.36
C ASP A 708 34.57 7.51 6.50
N ARG A 709 34.83 8.65 7.14
CA ARG A 709 35.18 9.94 6.56
C ARG A 709 34.06 10.58 5.74
N ASN A 710 32.79 10.21 5.99
CA ASN A 710 31.67 10.99 5.49
C ASN A 710 31.58 12.30 6.29
N ARG A 711 31.20 13.39 5.61
CA ARG A 711 31.06 14.69 6.26
C ARG A 711 29.68 14.88 6.85
N VAL A 712 29.64 15.44 8.05
CA VAL A 712 28.41 15.78 8.77
C VAL A 712 28.49 17.20 9.25
N GLU A 713 27.48 17.99 8.93
CA GLU A 713 27.32 19.36 9.41
C GLU A 713 26.29 19.41 10.54
N LEU A 714 26.65 20.03 11.66
CA LEU A 714 25.70 20.47 12.67
C LEU A 714 25.58 21.98 12.59
N GLN A 715 24.36 22.49 12.50
CA GLN A 715 24.14 23.92 12.29
C GLN A 715 22.98 24.48 13.11
N VAL A 716 22.91 25.81 13.16
CA VAL A 716 21.73 26.57 13.58
C VAL A 716 21.52 27.70 12.57
N ASP A 717 20.26 28.01 12.26
CA ASP A 717 19.91 29.14 11.41
C ASP A 717 20.12 30.48 12.15
N ASN A 718 20.71 31.45 11.47
CA ASN A 718 20.91 32.81 11.98
C ASN A 718 19.73 33.74 11.67
N GLN A 719 18.81 33.31 10.80
CA GLN A 719 17.56 34.00 10.49
C GLN A 719 16.40 33.08 10.86
N GLU A 720 15.34 33.65 11.45
CA GLU A 720 14.19 32.85 11.91
C GLU A 720 13.27 32.48 10.76
N THR A 721 13.25 33.31 9.71
CA THR A 721 12.37 33.14 8.54
C THR A 721 13.14 33.07 7.24
N ILE A 722 12.53 32.39 6.26
CA ILE A 722 13.09 32.30 4.91
C ILE A 722 13.09 33.67 4.22
N GLU A 723 12.15 34.58 4.55
CA GLU A 723 12.15 35.99 4.11
C GLU A 723 13.42 36.72 4.53
N GLU A 724 13.78 36.61 5.82
CA GLU A 724 14.97 37.23 6.40
C GLU A 724 16.24 36.66 5.77
N PHE A 725 16.29 35.34 5.57
CA PHE A 725 17.37 34.69 4.82
C PHE A 725 17.51 35.28 3.41
N LEU A 726 16.43 35.37 2.64
CA LEU A 726 16.47 35.93 1.28
C LEU A 726 16.87 37.42 1.29
N ALA A 727 16.42 38.19 2.28
CA ALA A 727 16.80 39.59 2.44
C ALA A 727 18.29 39.74 2.75
N PHE A 728 18.83 38.89 3.63
CA PHE A 728 20.25 38.84 3.97
C PHE A 728 21.11 38.50 2.75
N VAL A 729 20.76 37.43 2.00
CA VAL A 729 21.49 37.05 0.78
C VAL A 729 21.45 38.17 -0.27
N LYS A 730 20.29 38.81 -0.47
CA LYS A 730 20.14 39.92 -1.43
C LYS A 730 20.86 41.21 -1.02
N SER A 731 21.23 41.36 0.25
CA SER A 731 21.93 42.55 0.74
C SER A 731 23.37 42.67 0.22
N GLY A 732 23.93 41.58 -0.31
CA GLY A 732 25.33 41.52 -0.74
C GLY A 732 26.32 41.41 0.44
N ALA A 733 25.84 41.21 1.68
CA ALA A 733 26.68 41.10 2.88
C ALA A 733 27.75 39.99 2.78
N MET A 734 27.52 38.97 1.94
CA MET A 734 28.44 37.86 1.70
C MET A 734 29.27 38.00 0.42
N ASP A 735 29.10 39.04 -0.40
CA ASP A 735 29.72 39.11 -1.73
C ASP A 735 31.26 39.06 -1.66
N ALA A 736 31.85 39.66 -0.62
CA ALA A 736 33.30 39.66 -0.40
C ALA A 736 33.82 38.36 0.24
N ASN A 737 32.95 37.55 0.86
CA ASN A 737 33.27 36.25 1.41
C ASN A 737 32.02 35.35 1.37
N PRO A 738 31.78 34.67 0.23
CA PRO A 738 30.60 33.84 0.03
C PRO A 738 30.72 32.47 0.73
N ILE A 739 31.90 32.16 1.28
CA ILE A 739 32.17 30.89 1.97
C ILE A 739 31.82 31.01 3.45
N GLY A 740 32.05 32.16 4.07
CA GLY A 740 31.79 32.38 5.49
C GLY A 740 33.05 32.69 6.30
N GLN A 741 32.85 33.09 7.55
CA GLN A 741 33.92 33.47 8.47
C GLN A 741 34.12 32.39 9.54
N ARG A 742 35.38 31.99 9.74
CA ARG A 742 35.72 31.06 10.82
C ARG A 742 35.49 31.70 12.18
N PHE A 743 35.11 30.86 13.13
CA PHE A 743 35.05 31.23 14.55
C PHE A 743 35.69 30.13 15.40
N ASP A 744 36.13 30.47 16.60
CA ASP A 744 36.58 29.51 17.59
C ASP A 744 35.39 29.03 18.44
N ALA A 745 35.10 27.73 18.41
CA ALA A 745 33.95 27.16 19.12
C ALA A 745 34.11 27.20 20.65
N ASP A 746 35.34 27.13 21.19
CA ASP A 746 35.59 27.26 22.62
C ASP A 746 35.36 28.70 23.08
N GLU A 747 35.84 29.67 22.31
CA GLU A 747 35.65 31.09 22.59
C GLU A 747 34.16 31.47 22.51
N MET A 748 33.45 31.02 21.47
CA MET A 748 32.03 31.30 21.30
C MET A 748 31.19 30.67 22.42
N LEU A 749 31.48 29.42 22.79
CA LEU A 749 30.81 28.76 23.92
C LEU A 749 31.11 29.46 25.25
N ALA A 750 32.35 29.91 25.47
CA ALA A 750 32.71 30.65 26.68
C ALA A 750 31.95 31.99 26.78
N LYS A 751 31.83 32.72 25.66
CA LYS A 751 31.03 33.95 25.58
C LYS A 751 29.54 33.69 25.83
N LEU A 752 28.98 32.64 25.23
CA LEU A 752 27.60 32.26 25.44
C LEU A 752 27.32 31.94 26.93
N ARG A 753 28.19 31.13 27.56
CA ARG A 753 28.09 30.80 29.00
C ARG A 753 28.33 31.99 29.92
N ALA A 754 29.07 33.00 29.46
CA ALA A 754 29.25 34.27 30.16
C ALA A 754 28.04 35.22 30.01
N GLY A 755 27.01 34.82 29.26
CA GLY A 755 25.76 35.57 29.10
C GLY A 755 25.73 36.53 27.91
N VAL A 756 26.67 36.42 26.97
CA VAL A 756 26.58 37.17 25.70
C VAL A 756 25.35 36.66 24.91
N PRO A 757 24.46 37.54 24.44
CA PRO A 757 23.29 37.14 23.67
C PRO A 757 23.65 36.30 22.43
N ALA A 758 22.88 35.24 22.16
CA ALA A 758 23.13 34.36 21.01
C ALA A 758 23.10 35.12 19.67
N ALA A 759 22.19 36.08 19.52
CA ALA A 759 22.10 36.93 18.32
C ALA A 759 23.40 37.69 18.03
N ASP A 760 24.11 38.16 19.05
CA ASP A 760 25.39 38.86 18.90
C ASP A 760 26.51 37.92 18.44
N LEU A 761 26.43 36.64 18.84
CA LEU A 761 27.39 35.60 18.44
C LEU A 761 27.10 35.04 17.04
N GLN A 762 25.83 35.05 16.63
CA GLN A 762 25.37 34.63 15.30
C GLN A 762 25.57 35.71 14.23
N ALA A 763 25.67 36.98 14.64
CA ALA A 763 25.80 38.11 13.74
C ALA A 763 26.96 37.93 12.74
N TYR A 764 26.65 38.01 11.44
CA TYR A 764 27.65 38.00 10.40
C TYR A 764 28.34 39.37 10.31
N PRO A 765 29.68 39.45 10.26
CA PRO A 765 30.36 40.74 10.19
C PRO A 765 30.15 41.42 8.85
N VAL A 766 29.92 42.74 8.90
CA VAL A 766 29.79 43.59 7.72
C VAL A 766 30.76 44.79 7.85
N PRO A 767 31.79 44.93 6.99
CA PRO A 767 32.16 44.01 5.91
C PRO A 767 32.79 42.71 6.45
N PRO A 768 32.64 41.57 5.75
CA PRO A 768 33.24 40.31 6.18
C PRO A 768 34.75 40.33 5.97
N SER A 769 35.47 39.49 6.73
CA SER A 769 36.89 39.24 6.45
C SER A 769 37.06 38.47 5.13
N PRO A 770 38.20 38.63 4.41
CA PRO A 770 38.50 37.82 3.24
C PRO A 770 38.43 36.32 3.52
N VAL A 771 38.13 35.52 2.49
CA VAL A 771 38.12 34.05 2.57
C VAL A 771 39.47 33.56 3.08
N ASP A 772 39.46 32.82 4.19
CA ASP A 772 40.66 32.15 4.72
C ASP A 772 41.02 30.98 3.78
N PRO A 773 42.21 30.98 3.14
CA PRO A 773 42.61 29.92 2.22
C PRO A 773 42.56 28.51 2.82
N SER A 774 42.75 28.37 4.14
CA SER A 774 42.68 27.08 4.81
C SER A 774 41.26 26.49 4.83
N VAL A 775 40.22 27.33 4.74
CA VAL A 775 38.83 26.88 4.60
C VAL A 775 38.63 26.20 3.25
N MET A 776 39.21 26.75 2.19
CA MET A 776 39.14 26.17 0.85
C MET A 776 39.86 24.82 0.81
N GLU A 777 40.99 24.68 1.50
CA GLU A 777 41.68 23.40 1.61
C GLU A 777 40.85 22.36 2.38
N ILE A 778 40.12 22.75 3.42
CA ILE A 778 39.29 21.82 4.18
C ILE A 778 38.05 21.43 3.36
N LEU A 779 37.34 22.39 2.78
CA LEU A 779 36.12 22.13 2.00
C LEU A 779 36.40 21.39 0.69
N TYR A 780 37.50 21.70 -0.01
CA TYR A 780 37.80 21.17 -1.34
C TYR A 780 39.03 20.26 -1.40
N ARG A 781 39.36 19.61 -0.28
CA ARG A 781 40.41 18.58 -0.23
C ARG A 781 40.15 17.51 -1.30
N ASN A 782 41.02 17.46 -2.31
CA ASN A 782 41.11 16.38 -3.28
C ASN A 782 41.70 15.13 -2.64
#